data_AF-A0A811S3B6-F1
#
_entry.id   AF-A0A811S3B6-F1
#
_cell.length_a   1.000
_cell.length_b   1.000
_cell.length_c   1.000
_cell.angle_alpha   90.00
_cell.angle_beta   90.00
_cell.angle_gamma   90.00
#
_symmetry.space_group_name_H-M   'P 1'
#
loop_
_entity.id
_entity.type
_entity.pdbx_description
1 polymer ?
#
loop_
_entity_poly.entity_id
_entity_poly.type
_entity_poly.pdbx_seq_one_letter_code
_entity_poly.pdbx_strand_id
1 'polypeptide(L)'
;MGHQRTPLFLTNQYTRLGLSMASYNFSITTAQKSKDLQVGRAVTRSHRTRAVLRCGLRLQAGRVMPASPWPTPRSVRQASQLHAILTTSGCIAQRPSAEHLLNSLTNCLSAPRHLRYVLSLFDRLPHPTTFLHDTALRACLQASAGADHPVLLLRRMRRGGVRTSAFTFHFVFRCCAAGAGAGLCRMLHAACLRTMLPSAARIVANPLIHMYASLGLTDDAHRAFDEMPVKDAVVWATVIGGLVRWGLLDEARRLLVQAPERNVVSWTSLIAGYSRAGRPADAVYCFNCMLSDGVEPDEVAVIGALSACSKLKNLELGRFLHLLVGKKRMRMADNLVVALINMYAKCGDIAQAQAVFDAVGRGQKPEPWNAIIDGYCKLGHVDIARSLFDQMGARDVITFNSMITGYIHSGRLRDALQLFMQMRRHGMRADNFTVVSLLTACASLGALPQGRALHASIEQRIAEEDVYLGTALVDMYMKCGRVDVATAVFHRMGERDVHTWSAMIAGLAFNGMGKDALESFCQMKRDGFQPTSVTYIAVLTACSHSSLLNEGRLHFNEMRSLHKLHPQVEHYGCMIDLLARSGLLDEAMHLVQTMPMQPNAVIWGSILSACRVHKNIDLARHAAEHLLKLAPEEDAVYVQWYNIYIDSRQWVDAKRIRMLMEEQGVKKTAGYSSITVAGQVHKFVVNDQSHPRTLEIITMVEEIARRLKSVGYSPATSRIAVDVDEEEKEQALLAHSEKIAIAFGLISLPPNLPIHIMKNLRVCEDCHSAIKLISQLWNREIIVRDRSRFHHFRDGACSCNDFW
;
A
#
# COMPACT_ATOMS: atom_id res chain seq x y z
N MET A 1 19.71 46.60 -18.76
CA MET A 1 18.77 47.58 -19.37
C MET A 1 17.35 47.18 -19.00
N GLY A 2 16.54 48.14 -18.55
CA GLY A 2 15.07 48.01 -18.52
C GLY A 2 14.42 47.61 -17.19
N HIS A 3 14.29 48.58 -16.27
CA HIS A 3 13.28 48.60 -15.20
C HIS A 3 11.84 48.58 -15.77
N GLN A 4 10.88 48.02 -15.03
CA GLN A 4 9.70 48.78 -14.56
C GLN A 4 8.85 48.00 -13.53
N ARG A 5 8.71 48.62 -12.35
CA ARG A 5 7.59 48.45 -11.41
C ARG A 5 6.42 49.31 -11.93
N THR A 6 5.17 48.87 -11.70
CA THR A 6 4.16 49.68 -10.98
C THR A 6 2.88 48.87 -10.63
N PRO A 7 2.16 49.26 -9.56
CA PRO A 7 0.99 48.60 -8.98
C PRO A 7 -0.34 49.32 -9.32
N LEU A 8 -1.49 48.71 -9.01
CA LEU A 8 -2.78 49.42 -8.97
C LEU A 8 -3.64 49.00 -7.77
N PHE A 9 -3.93 50.01 -6.94
CA PHE A 9 -5.05 50.10 -6.01
C PHE A 9 -6.38 50.20 -6.78
N LEU A 10 -7.49 49.74 -6.17
CA LEU A 10 -8.72 50.53 -6.05
C LEU A 10 -9.70 49.89 -5.06
N THR A 11 -10.00 50.68 -4.04
CA THR A 11 -11.12 50.63 -3.09
C THR A 11 -12.47 50.82 -3.79
N ASN A 12 -13.54 50.18 -3.28
CA ASN A 12 -14.78 50.94 -3.04
C ASN A 12 -15.70 50.31 -1.99
N GLN A 13 -16.15 51.18 -1.09
CA GLN A 13 -17.19 50.99 -0.09
C GLN A 13 -18.57 51.06 -0.75
N TYR A 14 -19.56 50.36 -0.20
CA TYR A 14 -20.94 50.87 -0.16
C TYR A 14 -21.61 50.51 1.17
N THR A 15 -22.20 51.56 1.73
CA THR A 15 -22.82 51.73 3.04
C THR A 15 -24.31 51.36 3.04
N ARG A 16 -24.75 50.83 4.19
CA ARG A 16 -25.98 51.10 4.97
C ARG A 16 -27.31 51.39 4.25
N LEU A 17 -28.32 50.59 4.64
CA LEU A 17 -29.66 50.93 5.20
C LEU A 17 -30.16 49.62 5.86
N GLY A 18 -30.56 49.50 7.13
CA GLY A 18 -31.12 50.45 8.08
C GLY A 18 -32.65 50.31 8.13
N LEU A 19 -33.17 49.46 9.04
CA LEU A 19 -34.50 49.40 9.69
C LEU A 19 -34.83 47.92 10.04
N SER A 20 -34.72 47.42 11.28
CA SER A 20 -35.50 47.69 12.51
C SER A 20 -36.96 47.24 12.48
N MET A 21 -37.24 46.06 13.03
CA MET A 21 -38.16 45.76 14.16
C MET A 21 -38.21 44.23 14.32
N ALA A 22 -37.68 43.67 15.43
CA ALA A 22 -38.45 43.32 16.65
C ALA A 22 -39.60 42.36 16.31
N SER A 23 -39.75 41.16 16.87
CA SER A 23 -39.37 40.58 18.17
C SER A 23 -40.13 39.23 18.22
N TYR A 24 -39.67 38.12 18.80
CA TYR A 24 -39.58 37.86 20.23
C TYR A 24 -38.98 36.44 20.43
N ASN A 25 -38.03 36.37 21.37
CA ASN A 25 -37.57 35.29 22.26
C ASN A 25 -37.00 33.95 21.72
N PHE A 26 -35.71 33.60 21.99
CA PHE A 26 -35.04 33.25 23.28
C PHE A 26 -35.73 32.07 24.00
N SER A 27 -35.09 31.01 24.49
CA SER A 27 -33.68 30.62 24.73
C SER A 27 -33.67 29.08 24.84
N ILE A 28 -32.77 28.30 24.23
CA ILE A 28 -31.36 28.06 24.60
C ILE A 28 -31.22 27.30 25.93
N THR A 29 -30.90 26.00 25.77
CA THR A 29 -29.90 25.18 26.47
C THR A 29 -30.01 25.03 28.00
N THR A 30 -29.40 24.07 28.70
CA THR A 30 -28.19 23.27 28.50
C THR A 30 -28.27 22.16 29.58
N ALA A 31 -28.00 20.91 29.22
CA ALA A 31 -26.79 20.19 29.63
C ALA A 31 -26.80 19.52 31.03
N GLN A 32 -26.64 18.19 30.95
CA GLN A 32 -25.64 17.37 31.63
C GLN A 32 -25.66 17.08 33.14
N LYS A 33 -25.37 15.78 33.37
CA LYS A 33 -24.51 15.14 34.39
C LYS A 33 -25.17 14.46 35.60
N SER A 34 -25.08 13.12 35.54
CA SER A 34 -24.45 12.19 36.50
C SER A 34 -24.66 12.35 38.01
N LYS A 35 -25.15 11.29 38.67
CA LYS A 35 -24.46 10.46 39.69
C LYS A 35 -25.43 9.78 40.67
N ASP A 36 -25.19 8.48 40.86
CA ASP A 36 -25.07 7.74 42.12
C ASP A 36 -26.23 7.56 43.14
N LEU A 37 -26.23 6.32 43.65
CA LEU A 37 -26.55 5.80 45.00
C LEU A 37 -27.94 5.18 45.34
N GLN A 38 -27.84 3.87 45.61
CA GLN A 38 -28.31 3.09 46.77
C GLN A 38 -29.80 2.75 47.03
N VAL A 39 -30.03 1.43 47.00
CA VAL A 39 -30.67 0.55 47.99
C VAL A 39 -31.92 1.06 48.71
N GLY A 40 -33.06 0.42 48.41
CA GLY A 40 -34.24 0.38 49.26
C GLY A 40 -35.13 -0.82 48.93
N ARG A 41 -35.03 -1.90 49.72
CA ARG A 41 -36.05 -2.95 49.79
C ARG A 41 -37.31 -2.34 50.43
N ALA A 42 -38.46 -2.44 49.77
CA ALA A 42 -39.75 -2.48 50.45
C ALA A 42 -40.79 -3.21 49.61
N VAL A 43 -41.32 -4.26 50.23
CA VAL A 43 -42.47 -5.06 49.81
C VAL A 43 -43.72 -4.18 49.89
N THR A 44 -44.47 -4.04 48.80
CA THR A 44 -45.94 -3.85 48.89
C THR A 44 -46.63 -4.42 47.66
N ARG A 45 -47.46 -5.44 47.94
CA ARG A 45 -48.47 -6.02 47.06
C ARG A 45 -49.45 -4.97 46.53
N SER A 46 -50.02 -5.30 45.37
CA SER A 46 -51.43 -5.12 45.04
C SER A 46 -51.93 -3.67 44.92
N HIS A 47 -52.07 -3.19 43.68
CA HIS A 47 -53.36 -2.88 43.07
C HIS A 47 -53.18 -2.16 41.72
N ARG A 48 -54.16 -2.37 40.82
CA ARG A 48 -54.38 -1.69 39.52
C ARG A 48 -53.69 -2.29 38.30
N THR A 49 -54.27 -3.39 37.80
CA THR A 49 -54.78 -3.41 36.40
C THR A 49 -55.96 -4.37 36.29
N ARG A 50 -57.04 -4.06 37.02
CA ARG A 50 -58.39 -4.55 36.75
C ARG A 50 -59.04 -3.53 35.81
N ALA A 51 -59.02 -3.80 34.51
CA ALA A 51 -59.96 -3.31 33.50
C ALA A 51 -59.35 -3.57 32.10
N VAL A 52 -59.55 -4.76 31.52
CA VAL A 52 -59.95 -5.07 30.13
C VAL A 52 -60.17 -6.60 30.00
N LEU A 53 -60.85 -7.23 30.97
CA LEU A 53 -61.25 -8.65 30.87
C LEU A 53 -62.66 -8.82 31.46
N ARG A 54 -63.64 -8.20 30.81
CA ARG A 54 -65.08 -8.52 30.98
C ARG A 54 -65.81 -8.31 29.66
N CYS A 55 -65.66 -9.29 28.78
CA CYS A 55 -66.67 -9.76 27.82
C CYS A 55 -66.11 -11.12 27.39
N GLY A 56 -66.48 -12.24 28.00
CA GLY A 56 -67.83 -12.78 27.98
C GLY A 56 -67.90 -13.87 26.90
N LEU A 57 -67.18 -14.99 27.09
CA LEU A 57 -67.46 -16.23 26.36
C LEU A 57 -67.30 -17.40 27.33
N ARG A 58 -68.46 -17.93 27.73
CA ARG A 58 -68.60 -19.20 28.45
C ARG A 58 -68.05 -20.33 27.58
N LEU A 59 -67.29 -21.21 28.21
CA LEU A 59 -67.02 -22.57 27.74
C LEU A 59 -68.36 -23.30 27.56
N GLN A 60 -68.73 -23.54 26.30
CA GLN A 60 -69.60 -24.66 25.94
C GLN A 60 -68.78 -25.56 25.01
N ALA A 61 -68.60 -26.80 25.46
CA ALA A 61 -68.09 -27.89 24.66
C ALA A 61 -69.00 -28.08 23.43
N GLY A 62 -68.38 -28.17 22.25
CA GLY A 62 -69.05 -28.47 20.99
C GLY A 62 -69.77 -27.27 20.35
N ARG A 63 -69.02 -26.36 19.69
CA ARG A 63 -69.58 -25.52 18.63
C ARG A 63 -68.53 -25.20 17.56
N VAL A 64 -69.04 -25.26 16.33
CA VAL A 64 -68.43 -24.97 15.04
C VAL A 64 -67.77 -23.58 15.00
N MET A 65 -66.69 -23.49 14.22
CA MET A 65 -65.86 -22.33 13.86
C MET A 65 -66.57 -20.96 13.86
N PRO A 66 -65.92 -19.87 14.32
CA PRO A 66 -66.33 -18.52 13.92
C PRO A 66 -65.94 -18.26 12.46
N ALA A 67 -66.87 -17.76 11.66
CA ALA A 67 -66.74 -17.49 10.23
C ALA A 67 -65.91 -16.24 9.86
N SER A 68 -64.95 -15.82 10.70
CA SER A 68 -64.11 -14.64 10.45
C SER A 68 -62.62 -14.99 10.57
N PRO A 69 -61.76 -14.64 9.59
CA PRO A 69 -60.33 -14.96 9.67
C PRO A 69 -59.65 -14.21 10.82
N TRP A 70 -58.76 -14.92 11.53
CA TRP A 70 -57.91 -14.31 12.56
C TRP A 70 -57.16 -13.09 12.01
N PRO A 71 -57.03 -11.98 12.76
CA PRO A 71 -56.33 -10.79 12.27
C PRO A 71 -54.87 -11.14 11.93
N THR A 72 -54.40 -10.77 10.75
CA THR A 72 -53.02 -11.02 10.30
C THR A 72 -52.05 -10.07 11.02
N PRO A 73 -51.18 -10.58 11.91
CA PRO A 73 -50.17 -9.78 12.58
C PRO A 73 -49.23 -9.07 11.60
N ARG A 74 -48.95 -7.78 11.84
CA ARG A 74 -47.95 -6.98 11.10
C ARG A 74 -46.67 -6.72 11.90
N SER A 75 -46.59 -7.25 13.13
CA SER A 75 -45.40 -7.16 13.98
C SER A 75 -45.25 -8.41 14.85
N VAL A 76 -44.03 -8.69 15.30
CA VAL A 76 -43.73 -9.80 16.22
C VAL A 76 -44.52 -9.67 17.53
N ARG A 77 -44.81 -8.44 17.99
CA ARG A 77 -45.63 -8.17 19.17
C ARG A 77 -47.10 -8.58 18.97
N GLN A 78 -47.67 -8.28 17.81
CA GLN A 78 -49.03 -8.72 17.47
C GLN A 78 -49.10 -10.24 17.26
N ALA A 79 -48.04 -10.84 16.72
CA ALA A 79 -47.98 -12.27 16.49
C ALA A 79 -47.80 -13.07 17.80
N SER A 80 -47.05 -12.53 18.77
CA SER A 80 -46.97 -13.11 20.12
C SER A 80 -48.28 -12.97 20.90
N GLN A 81 -49.04 -11.88 20.71
CA GLN A 81 -50.40 -11.75 21.24
C GLN A 81 -51.34 -12.79 20.62
N LEU A 82 -51.28 -13.00 19.30
CA LEU A 82 -52.04 -14.05 18.62
C LEU A 82 -51.65 -15.45 19.13
N HIS A 83 -50.35 -15.72 19.33
CA HIS A 83 -49.87 -16.97 19.93
C HIS A 83 -50.45 -17.19 21.34
N ALA A 84 -50.47 -16.15 22.19
CA ALA A 84 -51.07 -16.24 23.52
C ALA A 84 -52.57 -16.57 23.46
N ILE A 85 -53.32 -15.90 22.58
CA ILE A 85 -54.76 -16.13 22.37
C ILE A 85 -55.03 -17.56 21.91
N LEU A 86 -54.26 -18.05 20.93
CA LEU A 86 -54.38 -19.42 20.40
C LEU A 86 -53.99 -20.49 21.43
N THR A 87 -53.06 -20.17 22.34
CA THR A 87 -52.66 -21.08 23.43
C THR A 87 -53.74 -21.15 24.50
N THR A 88 -54.27 -20.00 24.94
CA THR A 88 -55.32 -19.95 25.97
C THR A 88 -56.67 -20.50 25.51
N SER A 89 -56.94 -20.47 24.20
CA SER A 89 -58.16 -21.03 23.61
C SER A 89 -58.04 -22.51 23.25
N GLY A 90 -56.85 -23.12 23.37
CA GLY A 90 -56.58 -24.50 22.92
C GLY A 90 -56.56 -24.66 21.39
N CYS A 91 -56.81 -23.60 20.63
CA CYS A 91 -56.90 -23.62 19.17
C CYS A 91 -55.54 -23.74 18.48
N ILE A 92 -54.42 -23.62 19.19
CA ILE A 92 -53.07 -23.80 18.63
C ILE A 92 -52.81 -25.21 18.10
N ALA A 93 -53.52 -26.21 18.64
CA ALA A 93 -53.46 -27.59 18.14
C ALA A 93 -54.26 -27.78 16.83
N GLN A 94 -55.09 -26.80 16.46
CA GLN A 94 -55.86 -26.84 15.21
C GLN A 94 -55.00 -26.32 14.05
N ARG A 95 -54.98 -27.08 12.95
CA ARG A 95 -54.10 -26.85 11.78
C ARG A 95 -54.18 -25.43 11.19
N PRO A 96 -55.36 -24.85 10.91
CA PRO A 96 -55.44 -23.53 10.25
C PRO A 96 -54.90 -22.38 11.11
N SER A 97 -55.06 -22.49 12.43
CA SER A 97 -54.59 -21.49 13.40
C SER A 97 -53.06 -21.49 13.52
N ALA A 98 -52.46 -22.68 13.52
CA ALA A 98 -51.00 -22.85 13.55
C ALA A 98 -50.33 -22.36 12.26
N GLU A 99 -50.91 -22.67 11.09
CA GLU A 99 -50.42 -22.21 9.78
C GLU A 99 -50.46 -20.68 9.65
N HIS A 100 -51.57 -20.06 10.04
CA HIS A 100 -51.72 -18.61 10.01
C HIS A 100 -50.71 -17.90 10.93
N LEU A 101 -50.52 -18.41 12.14
CA LEU A 101 -49.58 -17.86 13.10
C LEU A 101 -48.13 -17.96 12.62
N LEU A 102 -47.71 -19.14 12.13
CA LEU A 102 -46.34 -19.38 11.67
C LEU A 102 -46.01 -18.52 10.44
N ASN A 103 -46.90 -18.47 9.45
CA ASN A 103 -46.70 -17.67 8.24
C ASN A 103 -46.62 -16.17 8.55
N SER A 104 -47.48 -15.69 9.47
CA SER A 104 -47.47 -14.30 9.91
C SER A 104 -46.21 -13.93 10.70
N LEU A 105 -45.70 -14.84 11.53
CA LEU A 105 -44.44 -14.66 12.24
C LEU A 105 -43.25 -14.56 11.28
N THR A 106 -43.18 -15.46 10.29
CA THR A 106 -42.12 -15.45 9.26
C THR A 106 -42.11 -14.13 8.48
N ASN A 107 -43.28 -13.61 8.11
CA ASN A 107 -43.37 -12.31 7.42
C ASN A 107 -42.96 -11.10 8.27
N CYS A 108 -42.91 -11.24 9.60
CA CYS A 108 -42.52 -10.18 10.53
C CYS A 108 -41.04 -10.27 10.98
N LEU A 109 -40.25 -11.23 10.48
CA LEU A 109 -38.87 -11.46 10.90
C LEU A 109 -37.95 -10.31 10.47
N SER A 110 -37.35 -9.63 11.44
CA SER A 110 -36.34 -8.57 11.23
C SER A 110 -35.03 -8.79 12.01
N ALA A 111 -34.95 -9.83 12.86
CA ALA A 111 -33.74 -10.12 13.66
C ALA A 111 -33.55 -11.64 13.98
N PRO A 112 -32.30 -12.12 14.18
CA PRO A 112 -31.98 -13.54 14.44
C PRO A 112 -32.65 -14.13 15.69
N ARG A 113 -32.91 -13.31 16.72
CA ARG A 113 -33.56 -13.73 17.97
C ARG A 113 -34.98 -14.24 17.77
N HIS A 114 -35.63 -13.89 16.66
CA HIS A 114 -36.97 -14.35 16.33
C HIS A 114 -37.00 -15.72 15.65
N LEU A 115 -35.89 -16.18 15.06
CA LEU A 115 -35.81 -17.50 14.44
C LEU A 115 -35.97 -18.63 15.48
N ARG A 116 -35.31 -18.52 16.64
CA ARG A 116 -35.40 -19.53 17.71
C ARG A 116 -36.82 -19.71 18.21
N TYR A 117 -37.59 -18.61 18.27
CA TYR A 117 -38.99 -18.64 18.67
C TYR A 117 -39.88 -19.30 17.60
N VAL A 118 -39.67 -18.98 16.33
CA VAL A 118 -40.37 -19.61 15.20
C VAL A 118 -40.11 -21.12 15.16
N LEU A 119 -38.86 -21.55 15.31
CA LEU A 119 -38.50 -22.97 15.34
C LEU A 119 -39.04 -23.69 16.59
N SER A 120 -39.05 -23.02 17.76
CA SER A 120 -39.66 -23.61 18.96
C SER A 120 -41.18 -23.76 18.85
N LEU A 121 -41.86 -22.84 18.17
CA LEU A 121 -43.29 -22.95 17.89
C LEU A 121 -43.55 -24.11 16.91
N PHE A 122 -42.75 -24.19 15.85
CA PHE A 122 -42.79 -25.27 14.87
C PHE A 122 -42.63 -26.64 15.53
N ASP A 123 -41.67 -26.78 16.46
CA ASP A 123 -41.39 -28.03 17.18
C ASP A 123 -42.54 -28.51 18.07
N ARG A 124 -43.49 -27.63 18.43
CA ARG A 124 -44.67 -27.97 19.24
C ARG A 124 -45.88 -28.39 18.41
N LEU A 125 -45.81 -28.31 17.06
CA LEU A 125 -46.92 -28.66 16.18
C LEU A 125 -46.97 -30.18 15.93
N PRO A 126 -48.11 -30.85 16.15
CA PRO A 126 -48.27 -32.26 15.84
C PRO A 126 -48.41 -32.48 14.32
N HIS A 127 -47.58 -33.37 13.76
CA HIS A 127 -47.60 -33.75 12.33
C HIS A 127 -47.55 -32.56 11.34
N PRO A 128 -46.44 -31.79 11.29
CA PRO A 128 -46.31 -30.66 10.38
C PRO A 128 -46.38 -31.08 8.90
N THR A 129 -47.14 -30.32 8.12
CA THR A 129 -47.27 -30.49 6.66
C THR A 129 -46.01 -29.98 5.92
N THR A 130 -45.88 -30.34 4.64
CA THR A 130 -44.81 -29.81 3.77
C THR A 130 -44.78 -28.28 3.76
N PHE A 131 -45.95 -27.63 3.76
CA PHE A 131 -46.07 -26.16 3.80
C PHE A 131 -45.49 -25.55 5.08
N LEU A 132 -45.77 -26.15 6.25
CA LEU A 132 -45.23 -25.69 7.52
C LEU A 132 -43.70 -25.85 7.58
N HIS A 133 -43.18 -26.96 7.04
CA HIS A 133 -41.74 -27.16 6.90
C HIS A 133 -41.08 -26.13 5.97
N ASP A 134 -41.67 -25.85 4.81
CA ASP A 134 -41.18 -24.83 3.87
C ASP A 134 -41.23 -23.42 4.48
N THR A 135 -42.24 -23.14 5.32
CA THR A 135 -42.37 -21.88 6.07
C THR A 135 -41.25 -21.72 7.11
N ALA A 136 -40.90 -22.80 7.83
CA ALA A 136 -39.77 -22.81 8.76
C ALA A 136 -38.42 -22.66 8.02
N LEU A 137 -38.25 -23.30 6.86
CA LEU A 137 -37.06 -23.16 6.02
C LEU A 137 -36.91 -21.73 5.47
N ARG A 138 -38.02 -21.09 5.07
CA ARG A 138 -38.03 -19.67 4.67
C ARG A 138 -37.59 -18.75 5.82
N ALA A 139 -38.04 -19.04 7.04
CA ALA A 139 -37.61 -18.30 8.23
C ALA A 139 -36.10 -18.45 8.49
N CYS A 140 -35.54 -19.66 8.31
CA CYS A 140 -34.09 -19.88 8.38
C CYS A 140 -33.33 -19.02 7.36
N LEU A 141 -33.82 -18.95 6.12
CA LEU A 141 -33.21 -18.14 5.08
C LEU A 141 -33.25 -16.64 5.39
N GLN A 142 -34.39 -16.11 5.83
CA GLN A 142 -34.54 -14.68 6.18
C GLN A 142 -33.68 -14.27 7.38
N ALA A 143 -33.43 -15.19 8.31
CA ALA A 143 -32.57 -14.97 9.45
C ALA A 143 -31.08 -15.24 9.15
N SER A 144 -30.71 -15.54 7.89
CA SER A 144 -29.36 -15.92 7.47
C SER A 144 -28.77 -17.06 8.30
N ALA A 145 -29.59 -18.06 8.63
CA ALA A 145 -29.12 -19.23 9.36
C ALA A 145 -28.21 -20.10 8.48
N GLY A 146 -27.12 -20.61 9.07
CA GLY A 146 -26.24 -21.58 8.42
C GLY A 146 -26.92 -22.92 8.11
N ALA A 147 -26.18 -23.85 7.51
CA ALA A 147 -26.72 -25.10 6.96
C ALA A 147 -27.38 -26.05 7.98
N ASP A 148 -27.06 -25.93 9.28
CA ASP A 148 -27.48 -26.90 10.30
C ASP A 148 -29.00 -26.99 10.48
N HIS A 149 -29.68 -25.86 10.66
CA HIS A 149 -31.12 -25.84 10.91
C HIS A 149 -31.94 -26.32 9.69
N PRO A 150 -31.67 -25.87 8.46
CA PRO A 150 -32.33 -26.39 7.25
C PRO A 150 -32.14 -27.90 7.04
N VAL A 151 -30.93 -28.41 7.28
CA VAL A 151 -30.63 -29.84 7.11
C VAL A 151 -31.32 -30.69 8.18
N LEU A 152 -31.41 -30.21 9.42
CA LEU A 152 -32.17 -30.88 10.48
C LEU A 152 -33.66 -30.93 10.16
N LEU A 153 -34.25 -29.85 9.65
CA LEU A 153 -35.65 -29.82 9.22
C LEU A 153 -35.89 -30.81 8.08
N LEU A 154 -35.00 -30.88 7.08
CA LEU A 154 -35.10 -31.85 5.98
C LEU A 154 -35.00 -33.31 6.47
N ARG A 155 -34.11 -33.59 7.44
CA ARG A 155 -33.99 -34.92 8.07
C ARG A 155 -35.26 -35.31 8.82
N ARG A 156 -35.89 -34.36 9.53
CA ARG A 156 -37.16 -34.58 10.23
C ARG A 156 -38.30 -34.88 9.26
N MET A 157 -38.41 -34.14 8.15
CA MET A 157 -39.40 -34.43 7.10
C MET A 157 -39.29 -35.88 6.61
N ARG A 158 -38.07 -36.34 6.31
CA ARG A 158 -37.82 -37.71 5.84
C ARG A 158 -38.19 -38.77 6.88
N ARG A 159 -37.78 -38.59 8.13
CA ARG A 159 -38.10 -39.54 9.22
C ARG A 159 -39.60 -39.61 9.50
N GLY A 160 -40.30 -38.49 9.34
CA GLY A 160 -41.75 -38.41 9.49
C GLY A 160 -42.57 -38.83 8.27
N GLY A 161 -41.93 -39.28 7.18
CA GLY A 161 -42.62 -39.66 5.94
C GLY A 161 -43.28 -38.50 5.18
N VAL A 162 -42.91 -37.25 5.48
CA VAL A 162 -43.47 -36.05 4.85
C VAL A 162 -42.82 -35.82 3.47
N ARG A 163 -43.63 -35.69 2.42
CA ARG A 163 -43.12 -35.42 1.06
C ARG A 163 -42.46 -34.04 0.97
N THR A 164 -41.29 -33.97 0.33
CA THR A 164 -40.58 -32.72 0.05
C THR A 164 -41.17 -32.00 -1.16
N SER A 165 -41.08 -30.67 -1.16
CA SER A 165 -41.49 -29.83 -2.30
C SER A 165 -40.27 -29.21 -3.00
N ALA A 166 -40.53 -28.57 -4.15
CA ALA A 166 -39.52 -27.78 -4.85
C ALA A 166 -39.01 -26.61 -3.99
N PHE A 167 -39.89 -26.01 -3.20
CA PHE A 167 -39.55 -24.91 -2.29
C PHE A 167 -38.68 -25.40 -1.11
N THR A 168 -38.86 -26.64 -0.67
CA THR A 168 -38.00 -27.25 0.36
C THR A 168 -36.54 -27.19 -0.07
N PHE A 169 -36.21 -27.68 -1.27
CA PHE A 169 -34.83 -27.67 -1.78
C PHE A 169 -34.35 -26.26 -2.17
N HIS A 170 -35.23 -25.40 -2.69
CA HIS A 170 -34.92 -24.00 -2.94
C HIS A 170 -34.36 -23.31 -1.69
N PHE A 171 -35.07 -23.40 -0.56
CA PHE A 171 -34.64 -22.75 0.68
C PHE A 171 -33.39 -23.41 1.29
N VAL A 172 -33.32 -24.75 1.27
CA VAL A 172 -32.15 -25.48 1.78
C VAL A 172 -30.88 -25.10 1.01
N PHE A 173 -30.88 -25.11 -0.32
CA PHE A 173 -29.70 -24.75 -1.11
C PHE A 173 -29.26 -23.30 -0.89
N ARG A 174 -30.21 -22.35 -0.79
CA ARG A 174 -29.87 -20.95 -0.49
C ARG A 174 -29.25 -20.76 0.90
N CYS A 175 -29.69 -21.51 1.91
CA CYS A 175 -29.05 -21.46 3.24
C CYS A 175 -27.67 -22.14 3.23
N CYS A 176 -27.51 -23.24 2.49
CA CYS A 176 -26.23 -23.95 2.38
C CYS A 176 -25.16 -23.17 1.61
N ALA A 177 -25.55 -22.23 0.74
CA ALA A 177 -24.62 -21.34 0.04
C ALA A 177 -23.75 -20.48 0.98
N ALA A 178 -24.11 -20.36 2.26
CA ALA A 178 -23.42 -19.56 3.27
C ALA A 178 -22.33 -20.32 4.06
N GLY A 179 -21.85 -21.48 3.58
CA GLY A 179 -20.71 -22.19 4.18
C GLY A 179 -20.91 -23.68 4.44
N ALA A 180 -21.79 -24.37 3.71
CA ALA A 180 -21.92 -25.83 3.81
C ALA A 180 -20.68 -26.56 3.23
N GLY A 181 -20.32 -27.70 3.80
CA GLY A 181 -19.26 -28.56 3.27
C GLY A 181 -19.67 -29.27 1.97
N ALA A 182 -18.71 -29.50 1.07
CA ALA A 182 -18.93 -30.06 -0.27
C ALA A 182 -19.67 -31.41 -0.27
N GLY A 183 -19.33 -32.30 0.67
CA GLY A 183 -19.99 -33.61 0.81
C GLY A 183 -21.49 -33.48 1.11
N LEU A 184 -21.85 -32.55 2.00
CA LEU A 184 -23.24 -32.27 2.34
C LEU A 184 -24.01 -31.70 1.11
N CYS A 185 -23.39 -30.79 0.35
CA CYS A 185 -23.98 -30.24 -0.87
C CYS A 185 -24.30 -31.32 -1.90
N ARG A 186 -23.34 -32.23 -2.18
CA ARG A 186 -23.55 -33.38 -3.09
C ARG A 186 -24.62 -34.34 -2.58
N MET A 187 -24.66 -34.60 -1.27
CA MET A 187 -25.72 -35.40 -0.66
C MET A 187 -27.10 -34.76 -0.83
N LEU A 188 -27.22 -33.44 -0.66
CA LEU A 188 -28.46 -32.69 -0.82
C LEU A 188 -28.90 -32.63 -2.30
N HIS A 189 -27.95 -32.52 -3.22
CA HIS A 189 -28.21 -32.63 -4.66
C HIS A 189 -28.76 -34.02 -5.03
N ALA A 190 -28.07 -35.10 -4.65
CA ALA A 190 -28.55 -36.47 -4.89
C ALA A 190 -29.88 -36.79 -4.18
N ALA A 191 -30.13 -36.12 -3.05
CA ALA A 191 -31.39 -36.16 -2.34
C ALA A 191 -32.53 -35.50 -3.14
N CYS A 192 -32.26 -34.35 -3.76
CA CYS A 192 -33.20 -33.65 -4.63
C CYS A 192 -33.58 -34.52 -5.83
N LEU A 193 -32.59 -35.06 -6.55
CA LEU A 193 -32.82 -35.90 -7.73
C LEU A 193 -33.67 -37.14 -7.43
N ARG A 194 -33.52 -37.76 -6.25
CA ARG A 194 -34.29 -38.95 -5.86
C ARG A 194 -35.73 -38.67 -5.45
N THR A 195 -36.05 -37.45 -5.04
CA THR A 195 -37.33 -37.14 -4.36
C THR A 195 -38.22 -36.15 -5.12
N MET A 196 -37.68 -35.49 -6.15
CA MET A 196 -38.39 -34.45 -6.89
C MET A 196 -38.86 -34.92 -8.27
N LEU A 197 -40.06 -34.48 -8.66
CA LEU A 197 -40.59 -34.68 -10.00
C LEU A 197 -39.82 -33.81 -11.03
N PRO A 198 -39.65 -34.25 -12.29
CA PRO A 198 -38.97 -33.47 -13.33
C PRO A 198 -39.54 -32.05 -13.53
N SER A 199 -40.85 -31.88 -13.36
CA SER A 199 -41.52 -30.58 -13.47
C SER A 199 -41.09 -29.54 -12.43
N ALA A 200 -40.51 -29.97 -11.31
CA ALA A 200 -40.03 -29.11 -10.24
C ALA A 200 -38.56 -28.68 -10.39
N ALA A 201 -37.83 -29.28 -11.33
CA ALA A 201 -36.40 -29.01 -11.55
C ALA A 201 -36.13 -27.51 -11.83
N ARG A 202 -37.03 -26.83 -12.55
CA ARG A 202 -36.92 -25.40 -12.87
C ARG A 202 -36.83 -24.47 -11.65
N ILE A 203 -37.52 -24.81 -10.55
CA ILE A 203 -37.57 -23.98 -9.33
C ILE A 203 -36.28 -24.13 -8.49
N VAL A 204 -35.64 -25.29 -8.60
CA VAL A 204 -34.52 -25.72 -7.74
C VAL A 204 -33.16 -25.50 -8.40
N ALA A 205 -33.12 -25.53 -9.73
CA ALA A 205 -31.91 -25.37 -10.54
C ALA A 205 -31.05 -24.15 -10.19
N ASN A 206 -31.63 -22.95 -10.18
CA ASN A 206 -30.88 -21.73 -9.90
C ASN A 206 -30.29 -21.71 -8.46
N PRO A 207 -31.06 -22.00 -7.39
CA PRO A 207 -30.51 -22.18 -6.04
C PRO A 207 -29.39 -23.23 -5.93
N LEU A 208 -29.50 -24.35 -6.66
CA LEU A 208 -28.50 -25.42 -6.66
C LEU A 208 -27.17 -24.92 -7.24
N ILE A 209 -27.23 -24.30 -8.42
CA ILE A 209 -26.05 -23.71 -9.07
C ILE A 209 -25.46 -22.61 -8.19
N HIS A 210 -26.29 -21.71 -7.66
CA HIS A 210 -25.86 -20.64 -6.77
C HIS A 210 -25.11 -21.19 -5.54
N MET A 211 -25.58 -22.30 -4.96
CA MET A 211 -24.90 -22.96 -3.84
C MET A 211 -23.51 -23.45 -4.23
N TYR A 212 -23.39 -24.23 -5.31
CA TYR A 212 -22.09 -24.73 -5.76
C TYR A 212 -21.13 -23.60 -6.15
N ALA A 213 -21.62 -22.61 -6.90
CA ALA A 213 -20.88 -21.42 -7.29
C ALA A 213 -20.41 -20.58 -6.09
N SER A 214 -21.25 -20.44 -5.05
CA SER A 214 -20.86 -19.67 -3.85
C SER A 214 -19.78 -20.35 -3.01
N LEU A 215 -19.70 -21.69 -3.08
CA LEU A 215 -18.76 -22.52 -2.32
C LEU A 215 -17.47 -22.87 -3.08
N GLY A 216 -17.33 -22.44 -4.34
CA GLY A 216 -16.14 -22.73 -5.16
C GLY A 216 -16.08 -24.13 -5.74
N LEU A 217 -17.22 -24.83 -5.75
CA LEU A 217 -17.35 -26.15 -6.34
C LEU A 217 -17.73 -26.00 -7.81
N THR A 218 -16.83 -25.46 -8.62
CA THR A 218 -17.08 -25.04 -10.00
C THR A 218 -17.44 -26.22 -10.90
N ASP A 219 -16.76 -27.36 -10.76
CA ASP A 219 -17.08 -28.58 -11.52
C ASP A 219 -18.49 -29.11 -11.19
N ASP A 220 -18.88 -29.07 -9.91
CA ASP A 220 -20.22 -29.46 -9.48
C ASP A 220 -21.28 -28.49 -10.00
N ALA A 221 -20.97 -27.18 -10.05
CA ALA A 221 -21.85 -26.16 -10.62
C ALA A 221 -22.04 -26.36 -12.13
N HIS A 222 -20.96 -26.68 -12.86
CA HIS A 222 -21.01 -26.99 -14.30
C HIS A 222 -21.83 -28.23 -14.59
N ARG A 223 -21.58 -29.34 -13.87
CA ARG A 223 -22.38 -30.57 -14.03
C ARG A 223 -23.86 -30.33 -13.76
N ALA A 224 -24.17 -29.64 -12.64
CA ALA A 224 -25.53 -29.29 -12.30
C ALA A 224 -26.19 -28.38 -13.35
N PHE A 225 -25.41 -27.52 -14.02
CA PHE A 225 -25.89 -26.70 -15.13
C PHE A 225 -26.15 -27.53 -16.38
N ASP A 226 -25.24 -28.43 -16.78
CA ASP A 226 -25.38 -29.27 -17.97
C ASP A 226 -26.61 -30.18 -17.88
N GLU A 227 -26.84 -30.79 -16.72
CA GLU A 227 -27.98 -31.67 -16.41
C GLU A 227 -29.36 -30.96 -16.50
N MET A 228 -29.40 -29.63 -16.63
CA MET A 228 -30.66 -28.90 -16.70
C MET A 228 -31.34 -28.99 -18.06
N PRO A 229 -32.64 -29.35 -18.10
CA PRO A 229 -33.40 -29.46 -19.34
C PRO A 229 -33.74 -28.11 -19.98
N VAL A 230 -33.91 -27.05 -19.17
CA VAL A 230 -34.19 -25.69 -19.64
C VAL A 230 -33.31 -24.72 -18.88
N LYS A 231 -32.49 -23.95 -19.60
CA LYS A 231 -31.53 -22.98 -19.05
C LYS A 231 -32.00 -21.57 -19.41
N ASP A 232 -32.57 -20.86 -18.43
CA ASP A 232 -32.98 -19.45 -18.61
C ASP A 232 -31.83 -18.48 -18.37
N ALA A 233 -32.01 -17.21 -18.75
CA ALA A 233 -30.96 -16.18 -18.67
C ALA A 233 -30.44 -15.93 -17.24
N VAL A 234 -31.24 -16.22 -16.21
CA VAL A 234 -30.85 -16.06 -14.80
C VAL A 234 -29.85 -17.15 -14.40
N VAL A 235 -30.10 -18.38 -14.84
CA VAL A 235 -29.22 -19.52 -14.56
C VAL A 235 -27.88 -19.36 -15.26
N TRP A 236 -27.86 -18.93 -16.53
CA TRP A 236 -26.64 -18.57 -17.25
C TRP A 236 -25.83 -17.51 -16.49
N ALA A 237 -26.47 -16.40 -16.10
CA ALA A 237 -25.80 -15.34 -15.35
C ALA A 237 -25.26 -15.80 -13.99
N THR A 238 -25.96 -16.73 -13.33
CA THR A 238 -25.55 -17.25 -12.00
C THR A 238 -24.30 -18.14 -12.09
N VAL A 239 -24.21 -19.03 -13.09
CA VAL A 239 -22.98 -19.81 -13.33
C VAL A 239 -21.82 -18.88 -13.66
N ILE A 240 -22.02 -17.97 -14.63
CA ILE A 240 -20.97 -17.04 -15.10
C ILE A 240 -20.44 -16.18 -13.93
N GLY A 241 -21.34 -15.57 -13.15
CA GLY A 241 -20.95 -14.77 -11.99
C GLY A 241 -20.24 -15.58 -10.90
N GLY A 242 -20.62 -16.87 -10.75
CA GLY A 242 -19.96 -17.84 -9.90
C GLY A 242 -18.50 -18.08 -10.29
N LEU A 243 -18.28 -18.43 -11.56
CA LEU A 243 -16.94 -18.65 -12.12
C LEU A 243 -16.05 -17.42 -12.00
N VAL A 244 -16.60 -16.24 -12.30
CA VAL A 244 -15.90 -14.96 -12.14
C VAL A 244 -15.44 -14.76 -10.69
N ARG A 245 -16.27 -15.09 -9.70
CA ARG A 245 -15.93 -14.93 -8.27
C ARG A 245 -14.71 -15.77 -7.88
N TRP A 246 -14.53 -16.92 -8.51
CA TRP A 246 -13.41 -17.83 -8.26
C TRP A 246 -12.24 -17.66 -9.25
N GLY A 247 -12.29 -16.64 -10.10
CA GLY A 247 -11.20 -16.30 -11.02
C GLY A 247 -11.14 -17.10 -12.32
N LEU A 248 -12.13 -17.95 -12.61
CA LEU A 248 -12.21 -18.74 -13.86
C LEU A 248 -12.80 -17.91 -15.02
N LEU A 249 -12.11 -16.83 -15.38
CA LEU A 249 -12.64 -15.80 -16.28
C LEU A 249 -12.80 -16.26 -17.74
N ASP A 250 -11.85 -17.04 -18.26
CA ASP A 250 -11.90 -17.50 -19.66
C ASP A 250 -12.96 -18.56 -19.90
N GLU A 251 -13.26 -19.36 -18.88
CA GLU A 251 -14.38 -20.31 -18.90
C GLU A 251 -15.73 -19.58 -18.80
N ALA A 252 -15.83 -18.60 -17.91
CA ALA A 252 -17.00 -17.72 -17.80
C ALA A 252 -17.30 -16.99 -19.12
N ARG A 253 -16.27 -16.52 -19.84
CA ARG A 253 -16.40 -15.91 -21.17
C ARG A 253 -16.87 -16.91 -22.22
N ARG A 254 -16.35 -18.14 -22.21
CA ARG A 254 -16.80 -19.21 -23.13
C ARG A 254 -18.30 -19.51 -22.93
N LEU A 255 -18.76 -19.62 -21.69
CA LEU A 255 -20.18 -19.81 -21.40
C LEU A 255 -21.04 -18.63 -21.83
N LEU A 256 -20.58 -17.39 -21.67
CA LEU A 256 -21.32 -16.22 -22.13
C LEU A 256 -21.58 -16.25 -23.65
N VAL A 257 -20.58 -16.65 -24.44
CA VAL A 257 -20.73 -16.73 -25.90
C VAL A 257 -21.77 -17.78 -26.29
N GLN A 258 -21.86 -18.88 -25.54
CA GLN A 258 -22.83 -19.96 -25.75
C GLN A 258 -24.24 -19.62 -25.25
N ALA A 259 -24.39 -18.61 -24.39
CA ALA A 259 -25.69 -18.24 -23.82
C ALA A 259 -26.64 -17.74 -24.93
N PRO A 260 -27.88 -18.27 -25.01
CA PRO A 260 -28.85 -17.89 -26.04
C PRO A 260 -29.34 -16.44 -25.86
N GLU A 261 -29.41 -15.97 -24.62
CA GLU A 261 -29.67 -14.58 -24.27
C GLU A 261 -28.56 -14.06 -23.35
N ARG A 262 -27.81 -13.06 -23.82
CA ARG A 262 -26.74 -12.42 -23.05
C ARG A 262 -27.30 -11.17 -22.39
N ASN A 263 -27.52 -11.23 -21.09
CA ASN A 263 -28.11 -10.11 -20.35
C ASN A 263 -27.04 -9.21 -19.70
N VAL A 264 -27.48 -8.04 -19.22
CA VAL A 264 -26.64 -7.03 -18.57
C VAL A 264 -25.82 -7.62 -17.42
N VAL A 265 -26.43 -8.51 -16.61
CA VAL A 265 -25.81 -9.08 -15.40
C VAL A 265 -24.60 -9.95 -15.75
N SER A 266 -24.71 -10.78 -16.79
CA SER A 266 -23.62 -11.67 -17.21
C SER A 266 -22.43 -10.89 -17.80
N TRP A 267 -22.69 -9.85 -18.60
CA TRP A 267 -21.65 -8.96 -19.14
C TRP A 267 -20.95 -8.17 -18.03
N THR A 268 -21.74 -7.54 -17.16
CA THR A 268 -21.26 -6.73 -16.04
C THR A 268 -20.36 -7.52 -15.09
N SER A 269 -20.75 -8.76 -14.78
CA SER A 269 -19.97 -9.66 -13.95
C SER A 269 -18.58 -9.91 -14.54
N LEU A 270 -18.51 -10.23 -15.85
CA LEU A 270 -17.26 -10.46 -16.56
C LEU A 270 -16.37 -9.21 -16.65
N ILE A 271 -16.94 -8.05 -17.01
CA ILE A 271 -16.20 -6.79 -17.11
C ILE A 271 -15.57 -6.44 -15.75
N ALA A 272 -16.35 -6.52 -14.66
CA ALA A 272 -15.85 -6.29 -13.31
C ALA A 272 -14.82 -7.35 -12.88
N GLY A 273 -14.99 -8.59 -13.32
CA GLY A 273 -14.06 -9.71 -13.08
C GLY A 273 -12.70 -9.48 -13.71
N TYR A 274 -12.66 -9.23 -15.02
CA TYR A 274 -11.43 -8.93 -15.78
C TYR A 274 -10.73 -7.68 -15.23
N SER A 275 -11.49 -6.64 -14.88
CA SER A 275 -10.93 -5.41 -14.29
C SER A 275 -10.23 -5.70 -12.95
N ARG A 276 -10.83 -6.53 -12.08
CA ARG A 276 -10.24 -6.95 -10.79
C ARG A 276 -9.02 -7.86 -10.95
N ALA A 277 -9.05 -8.78 -11.92
CA ALA A 277 -7.94 -9.70 -12.19
C ALA A 277 -6.74 -9.07 -12.92
N GLY A 278 -6.75 -7.75 -13.14
CA GLY A 278 -5.64 -7.07 -13.82
C GLY A 278 -5.57 -7.32 -15.32
N ARG A 279 -6.68 -7.73 -15.95
CA ARG A 279 -6.81 -7.94 -17.41
C ARG A 279 -7.68 -6.84 -18.04
N PRO A 280 -7.21 -5.58 -18.10
CA PRO A 280 -8.06 -4.46 -18.51
C PRO A 280 -8.40 -4.48 -20.01
N ALA A 281 -7.54 -5.05 -20.87
CA ALA A 281 -7.83 -5.18 -22.31
C ALA A 281 -9.05 -6.09 -22.55
N ASP A 282 -9.12 -7.23 -21.85
CA ASP A 282 -10.27 -8.13 -21.91
C ASP A 282 -11.55 -7.47 -21.37
N ALA A 283 -11.43 -6.67 -20.29
CA ALA A 283 -12.58 -5.94 -19.75
C ALA A 283 -13.16 -4.93 -20.76
N VAL A 284 -12.30 -4.18 -21.45
CA VAL A 284 -12.72 -3.24 -22.52
C VAL A 284 -13.31 -4.01 -23.70
N TYR A 285 -12.68 -5.11 -24.11
CA TYR A 285 -13.21 -5.97 -25.17
C TYR A 285 -14.63 -6.48 -24.84
N CYS A 286 -14.83 -7.00 -23.63
CA CYS A 286 -16.15 -7.45 -23.18
C CYS A 286 -17.18 -6.31 -23.16
N PHE A 287 -16.78 -5.10 -22.75
CA PHE A 287 -17.67 -3.93 -22.79
C PHE A 287 -18.07 -3.57 -24.23
N ASN A 288 -17.13 -3.62 -25.18
CA ASN A 288 -17.45 -3.36 -26.59
C ASN A 288 -18.37 -4.42 -27.18
N CYS A 289 -18.14 -5.71 -26.87
CA CYS A 289 -19.04 -6.79 -27.30
C CYS A 289 -20.45 -6.63 -26.72
N MET A 290 -20.58 -6.19 -25.46
CA MET A 290 -21.86 -5.88 -24.85
C MET A 290 -22.64 -4.82 -25.66
N LEU A 291 -21.96 -3.77 -26.10
CA LEU A 291 -22.56 -2.72 -26.94
C LEU A 291 -22.91 -3.24 -28.35
N SER A 292 -22.04 -4.05 -28.96
CA SER A 292 -22.29 -4.65 -30.28
C SER A 292 -23.49 -5.60 -30.27
N ASP A 293 -23.72 -6.30 -29.16
CA ASP A 293 -24.89 -7.17 -28.95
C ASP A 293 -26.17 -6.37 -28.63
N GLY A 294 -26.11 -5.03 -28.62
CA GLY A 294 -27.25 -4.15 -28.33
C GLY A 294 -27.70 -4.15 -26.87
N VAL A 295 -26.87 -4.68 -25.96
CA VAL A 295 -27.19 -4.77 -24.53
C VAL A 295 -26.83 -3.45 -23.84
N GLU A 296 -27.81 -2.81 -23.22
CA GLU A 296 -27.58 -1.53 -22.55
C GLU A 296 -26.73 -1.69 -21.27
N PRO A 297 -25.62 -0.95 -21.11
CA PRO A 297 -24.78 -1.03 -19.92
C PRO A 297 -25.44 -0.39 -18.71
N ASP A 298 -25.26 -1.01 -17.54
CA ASP A 298 -25.61 -0.44 -16.25
C ASP A 298 -24.42 0.30 -15.61
N GLU A 299 -24.67 0.91 -14.43
CA GLU A 299 -23.65 1.66 -13.70
C GLU A 299 -22.41 0.80 -13.39
N VAL A 300 -22.60 -0.47 -13.05
CA VAL A 300 -21.52 -1.37 -12.63
C VAL A 300 -20.65 -1.76 -13.83
N ALA A 301 -21.26 -1.99 -15.01
CA ALA A 301 -20.54 -2.23 -16.26
C ALA A 301 -19.66 -1.03 -16.62
N VAL A 302 -20.22 0.18 -16.53
CA VAL A 302 -19.49 1.43 -16.82
C VAL A 302 -18.34 1.64 -15.83
N ILE A 303 -18.54 1.44 -14.53
CA ILE A 303 -17.47 1.53 -13.52
C ILE A 303 -16.34 0.53 -13.83
N GLY A 304 -16.69 -0.72 -14.15
CA GLY A 304 -15.71 -1.75 -14.52
C GLY A 304 -14.89 -1.37 -15.75
N ALA A 305 -15.54 -0.81 -16.76
CA ALA A 305 -14.92 -0.32 -17.99
C ALA A 305 -14.05 0.93 -17.76
N LEU A 306 -14.51 1.91 -16.97
CA LEU A 306 -13.74 3.10 -16.59
C LEU A 306 -12.46 2.72 -15.83
N SER A 307 -12.56 1.76 -14.90
CA SER A 307 -11.40 1.20 -14.19
C SER A 307 -10.40 0.59 -15.17
N ALA A 308 -10.86 -0.17 -16.17
CA ALA A 308 -10.01 -0.75 -17.21
C ALA A 308 -9.35 0.34 -18.10
N CYS A 309 -10.11 1.37 -18.49
CA CYS A 309 -9.59 2.53 -19.24
C CYS A 309 -8.46 3.23 -18.46
N SER A 310 -8.64 3.41 -17.15
CA SER A 310 -7.63 4.04 -16.29
C SER A 310 -6.30 3.28 -16.25
N LYS A 311 -6.35 1.94 -16.35
CA LYS A 311 -5.17 1.06 -16.37
C LYS A 311 -4.49 1.05 -17.75
N LEU A 312 -5.29 1.09 -18.82
CA LEU A 312 -4.80 1.13 -20.21
C LEU A 312 -4.41 2.53 -20.69
N LYS A 313 -4.67 3.58 -19.89
CA LYS A 313 -4.54 4.99 -20.28
C LYS A 313 -5.38 5.35 -21.52
N ASN A 314 -6.53 4.67 -21.72
CA ASN A 314 -7.42 4.91 -22.84
C ASN A 314 -8.40 6.06 -22.53
N LEU A 315 -7.95 7.28 -22.80
CA LEU A 315 -8.73 8.50 -22.55
C LEU A 315 -9.96 8.64 -23.46
N GLU A 316 -9.86 8.18 -24.72
CA GLU A 316 -10.94 8.29 -25.70
C GLU A 316 -12.17 7.49 -25.28
N LEU A 317 -11.96 6.21 -24.92
CA LEU A 317 -13.03 5.36 -24.41
C LEU A 317 -13.57 5.91 -23.09
N GLY A 318 -12.71 6.42 -22.21
CA GLY A 318 -13.13 7.07 -20.97
C GLY A 318 -14.07 8.26 -21.19
N ARG A 319 -13.78 9.13 -22.17
CA ARG A 319 -14.65 10.24 -22.56
C ARG A 319 -15.98 9.76 -23.15
N PHE A 320 -15.95 8.73 -24.00
CA PHE A 320 -17.16 8.11 -24.53
C PHE A 320 -18.06 7.55 -23.42
N LEU A 321 -17.48 6.85 -22.44
CA LEU A 321 -18.21 6.32 -21.28
C LEU A 321 -18.83 7.43 -20.43
N HIS A 322 -18.11 8.53 -20.20
CA HIS A 322 -18.65 9.68 -19.49
C HIS A 322 -19.82 10.34 -20.24
N LEU A 323 -19.74 10.46 -21.58
CA LEU A 323 -20.84 10.96 -22.39
C LEU A 323 -22.06 10.02 -22.35
N LEU A 324 -21.82 8.70 -22.42
CA LEU A 324 -22.86 7.67 -22.35
C LEU A 324 -23.66 7.77 -21.05
N VAL A 325 -22.95 7.95 -19.94
CA VAL A 325 -23.52 8.17 -18.61
C VAL A 325 -24.49 9.35 -18.59
N GLY A 326 -24.12 10.49 -19.20
CA GLY A 326 -25.00 11.66 -19.34
C GLY A 326 -26.19 11.39 -20.27
N LYS A 327 -25.96 10.79 -21.44
CA LYS A 327 -27.00 10.48 -22.45
C LYS A 327 -28.07 9.53 -21.89
N LYS A 328 -27.65 8.56 -21.07
CA LYS A 328 -28.53 7.58 -20.44
C LYS A 328 -29.14 8.05 -19.11
N ARG A 329 -28.83 9.28 -18.67
CA ARG A 329 -29.27 9.86 -17.39
C ARG A 329 -28.98 8.91 -16.22
N MET A 330 -27.82 8.26 -16.24
CA MET A 330 -27.39 7.37 -15.17
C MET A 330 -27.19 8.18 -13.88
N ARG A 331 -27.51 7.57 -12.74
CA ARG A 331 -27.33 8.22 -11.44
C ARG A 331 -25.85 8.44 -11.18
N MET A 332 -25.46 9.68 -10.89
CA MET A 332 -24.13 10.03 -10.37
C MET A 332 -23.98 9.60 -8.91
N ALA A 333 -23.92 8.29 -8.66
CA ALA A 333 -23.55 7.79 -7.34
C ALA A 333 -22.05 8.00 -7.09
N ASP A 334 -21.66 8.08 -5.82
CA ASP A 334 -20.28 8.38 -5.42
C ASP A 334 -19.24 7.44 -6.06
N ASN A 335 -19.60 6.16 -6.23
CA ASN A 335 -18.73 5.16 -6.86
C ASN A 335 -18.44 5.46 -8.33
N LEU A 336 -19.44 5.91 -9.09
CA LEU A 336 -19.28 6.30 -10.48
C LEU A 336 -18.46 7.59 -10.61
N VAL A 337 -18.69 8.56 -9.71
CA VAL A 337 -17.93 9.81 -9.64
C VAL A 337 -16.45 9.53 -9.35
N VAL A 338 -16.16 8.69 -8.35
CA VAL A 338 -14.80 8.23 -8.02
C VAL A 338 -14.15 7.51 -9.21
N ALA A 339 -14.89 6.65 -9.92
CA ALA A 339 -14.38 5.95 -11.09
C ALA A 339 -14.03 6.92 -12.25
N LEU A 340 -14.86 7.93 -12.50
CA LEU A 340 -14.61 8.97 -13.50
C LEU A 340 -13.39 9.83 -13.13
N ILE A 341 -13.31 10.34 -11.89
CA ILE A 341 -12.17 11.12 -11.40
C ILE A 341 -10.88 10.30 -11.55
N ASN A 342 -10.86 9.06 -11.07
CA ASN A 342 -9.68 8.18 -11.18
C ASN A 342 -9.30 7.88 -12.62
N MET A 343 -10.27 7.70 -13.52
CA MET A 343 -10.01 7.46 -14.93
C MET A 343 -9.33 8.67 -15.56
N TYR A 344 -9.94 9.86 -15.44
CA TYR A 344 -9.38 11.09 -16.01
C TYR A 344 -8.02 11.45 -15.42
N ALA A 345 -7.87 11.40 -14.09
CA ALA A 345 -6.61 11.71 -13.42
C ALA A 345 -5.49 10.76 -13.85
N LYS A 346 -5.75 9.44 -13.92
CA LYS A 346 -4.75 8.47 -14.39
C LYS A 346 -4.45 8.65 -15.88
N CYS A 347 -5.40 9.06 -16.70
CA CYS A 347 -5.17 9.37 -18.11
C CYS A 347 -4.49 10.73 -18.33
N GLY A 348 -4.20 11.49 -17.27
CA GLY A 348 -3.51 12.78 -17.34
C GLY A 348 -4.41 14.00 -17.57
N ASP A 349 -5.73 13.81 -17.74
CA ASP A 349 -6.70 14.89 -17.96
C ASP A 349 -7.30 15.34 -16.62
N ILE A 350 -6.46 15.94 -15.76
CA ILE A 350 -6.87 16.35 -14.41
C ILE A 350 -7.92 17.47 -14.42
N ALA A 351 -7.97 18.27 -15.49
CA ALA A 351 -8.98 19.32 -15.64
C ALA A 351 -10.39 18.73 -15.74
N GLN A 352 -10.57 17.65 -16.51
CA GLN A 352 -11.84 16.94 -16.57
C GLN A 352 -12.17 16.20 -15.27
N ALA A 353 -11.15 15.65 -14.59
CA ALA A 353 -11.36 15.07 -13.27
C ALA A 353 -11.90 16.10 -12.26
N GLN A 354 -11.32 17.31 -12.26
CA GLN A 354 -11.78 18.44 -11.43
C GLN A 354 -13.19 18.89 -11.81
N ALA A 355 -13.51 18.96 -13.11
CA ALA A 355 -14.84 19.32 -13.58
C ALA A 355 -15.91 18.33 -13.11
N VAL A 356 -15.62 17.02 -13.17
CA VAL A 356 -16.50 15.96 -12.63
C VAL A 356 -16.69 16.14 -11.11
N PHE A 357 -15.61 16.43 -10.40
CA PHE A 357 -15.64 16.65 -8.95
C PHE A 357 -16.48 17.88 -8.55
N ASP A 358 -16.31 19.00 -9.24
CA ASP A 358 -17.06 20.24 -8.96
C ASP A 358 -18.54 20.12 -9.37
N ALA A 359 -18.87 19.41 -10.45
CA ALA A 359 -20.24 19.24 -10.95
C ALA A 359 -21.17 18.49 -9.97
N VAL A 360 -20.62 17.62 -9.12
CA VAL A 360 -21.38 16.84 -8.13
C VAL A 360 -21.62 17.64 -6.83
N GLY A 361 -21.12 18.88 -6.76
CA GLY A 361 -21.37 19.81 -5.66
C GLY A 361 -20.65 19.41 -4.39
N ARG A 362 -19.30 19.36 -4.44
CA ARG A 362 -18.36 19.21 -3.30
C ARG A 362 -18.98 18.57 -2.05
N GLY A 363 -19.48 17.35 -2.23
CA GLY A 363 -20.29 16.65 -1.23
C GLY A 363 -19.52 16.43 0.08
N GLN A 364 -20.24 16.08 1.15
CA GLN A 364 -19.63 15.85 2.47
C GLN A 364 -18.89 14.52 2.61
N LYS A 365 -19.00 13.64 1.62
CA LYS A 365 -18.43 12.29 1.67
C LYS A 365 -16.97 12.29 1.23
N PRO A 366 -16.07 11.57 1.93
CA PRO A 366 -14.63 11.65 1.69
C PRO A 366 -14.16 11.00 0.38
N GLU A 367 -14.91 10.07 -0.21
CA GLU A 367 -14.43 9.23 -1.31
C GLU A 367 -14.10 10.04 -2.60
N PRO A 368 -14.94 10.95 -3.11
CA PRO A 368 -14.59 11.78 -4.25
C PRO A 368 -13.44 12.74 -3.98
N TRP A 369 -13.34 13.27 -2.75
CA TRP A 369 -12.22 14.12 -2.31
C TRP A 369 -10.90 13.36 -2.32
N ASN A 370 -10.90 12.14 -1.75
CA ASN A 370 -9.74 11.27 -1.73
C ASN A 370 -9.27 10.95 -3.16
N ALA A 371 -10.20 10.70 -4.10
CA ALA A 371 -9.87 10.43 -5.49
C ALA A 371 -9.22 11.63 -6.21
N ILE A 372 -9.76 12.85 -6.04
CA ILE A 372 -9.19 14.04 -6.69
C ILE A 372 -7.85 14.45 -6.08
N ILE A 373 -7.71 14.34 -4.75
CA ILE A 373 -6.46 14.60 -4.02
C ILE A 373 -5.36 13.63 -4.48
N ASP A 374 -5.66 12.32 -4.50
CA ASP A 374 -4.74 11.29 -4.99
C ASP A 374 -4.34 11.54 -6.45
N GLY A 375 -5.30 11.96 -7.29
CA GLY A 375 -5.05 12.36 -8.68
C GLY A 375 -4.03 13.50 -8.82
N TYR A 376 -4.23 14.60 -8.11
CA TYR A 376 -3.28 15.72 -8.11
C TYR A 376 -1.92 15.33 -7.53
N CYS A 377 -1.88 14.54 -6.45
CA CYS A 377 -0.63 14.04 -5.88
C CYS A 377 0.17 13.20 -6.88
N LYS A 378 -0.48 12.27 -7.60
CA LYS A 378 0.17 11.40 -8.59
C LYS A 378 0.70 12.15 -9.81
N LEU A 379 0.12 13.30 -10.14
CA LEU A 379 0.59 14.18 -11.21
C LEU A 379 1.64 15.20 -10.72
N GLY A 380 2.03 15.17 -9.44
CA GLY A 380 3.02 16.07 -8.87
C GLY A 380 2.48 17.45 -8.47
N HIS A 381 1.18 17.70 -8.62
CA HIS A 381 0.52 18.97 -8.26
C HIS A 381 0.12 19.01 -6.77
N VAL A 382 1.08 18.76 -5.89
CA VAL A 382 0.83 18.55 -4.46
C VAL A 382 0.28 19.79 -3.74
N ASP A 383 0.62 21.00 -4.20
CA ASP A 383 0.08 22.23 -3.60
C ASP A 383 -1.43 22.40 -3.84
N ILE A 384 -1.91 21.99 -5.02
CA ILE A 384 -3.36 21.99 -5.32
C ILE A 384 -4.04 20.91 -4.48
N ALA A 385 -3.45 19.71 -4.41
CA ALA A 385 -3.94 18.64 -3.56
C ALA A 385 -4.05 19.10 -2.09
N ARG A 386 -3.07 19.87 -1.61
CA ARG A 386 -3.10 20.44 -0.25
C ARG A 386 -4.24 21.45 -0.07
N SER A 387 -4.45 22.33 -1.03
CA SER A 387 -5.57 23.28 -0.98
C SER A 387 -6.92 22.57 -0.90
N LEU A 388 -7.10 21.49 -1.68
CA LEU A 388 -8.32 20.66 -1.60
C LEU A 388 -8.43 19.95 -0.25
N PHE A 389 -7.34 19.37 0.26
CA PHE A 389 -7.29 18.78 1.59
C PHE A 389 -7.73 19.77 2.68
N ASP A 390 -7.30 21.03 2.60
CA ASP A 390 -7.64 22.08 3.56
C ASP A 390 -9.11 22.49 3.52
N GLN A 391 -9.77 22.37 2.37
CA GLN A 391 -11.19 22.66 2.20
C GLN A 391 -12.12 21.57 2.74
N MET A 392 -11.61 20.36 3.00
CA MET A 392 -12.42 19.25 3.52
C MET A 392 -12.88 19.49 4.96
N GLY A 393 -14.20 19.42 5.19
CA GLY A 393 -14.79 19.54 6.53
C GLY A 393 -14.56 18.32 7.44
N ALA A 394 -14.51 17.11 6.86
CA ALA A 394 -14.19 15.87 7.56
C ALA A 394 -13.15 15.09 6.75
N ARG A 395 -12.07 14.67 7.41
CA ARG A 395 -10.95 13.95 6.81
C ARG A 395 -10.82 12.61 7.49
N ASP A 396 -10.60 11.56 6.70
CA ASP A 396 -10.39 10.22 7.21
C ASP A 396 -8.92 9.80 7.05
N VAL A 397 -8.60 8.59 7.52
CA VAL A 397 -7.26 8.00 7.40
C VAL A 397 -6.79 7.97 5.93
N ILE A 398 -7.69 7.66 5.00
CA ILE A 398 -7.37 7.57 3.56
C ILE A 398 -6.95 8.95 3.04
N THR A 399 -7.66 10.02 3.42
CA THR A 399 -7.31 11.40 3.04
C THR A 399 -5.89 11.77 3.48
N PHE A 400 -5.54 11.47 4.73
CA PHE A 400 -4.21 11.75 5.26
C PHE A 400 -3.14 10.90 4.56
N ASN A 401 -3.39 9.61 4.34
CA ASN A 401 -2.46 8.71 3.67
C ASN A 401 -2.16 9.15 2.23
N SER A 402 -3.19 9.56 1.46
CA SER A 402 -3.02 10.08 0.10
C SER A 402 -2.12 11.32 0.07
N MET A 403 -2.35 12.28 0.97
CA MET A 403 -1.50 13.48 1.05
C MET A 403 -0.08 13.21 1.55
N ILE A 404 0.09 12.36 2.57
CA ILE A 404 1.40 11.96 3.08
C ILE A 404 2.21 11.31 1.96
N THR A 405 1.60 10.37 1.22
CA THR A 405 2.21 9.70 0.08
C THR A 405 2.56 10.69 -1.04
N GLY A 406 1.66 11.64 -1.33
CA GLY A 406 1.93 12.73 -2.27
C GLY A 406 3.14 13.57 -1.88
N TYR A 407 3.26 13.97 -0.62
CA TYR A 407 4.44 14.70 -0.13
C TYR A 407 5.72 13.88 -0.22
N ILE A 408 5.67 12.59 0.10
CA ILE A 408 6.82 11.69 -0.03
C ILE A 408 7.29 11.63 -1.49
N HIS A 409 6.39 11.40 -2.44
CA HIS A 409 6.73 11.33 -3.87
C HIS A 409 7.26 12.66 -4.44
N SER A 410 6.85 13.80 -3.89
CA SER A 410 7.40 15.11 -4.25
C SER A 410 8.65 15.51 -3.45
N GLY A 411 9.25 14.60 -2.67
CA GLY A 411 10.46 14.87 -1.89
C GLY A 411 10.25 15.82 -0.70
N ARG A 412 9.01 16.12 -0.31
CA ARG A 412 8.63 17.06 0.75
C ARG A 412 8.42 16.33 2.09
N LEU A 413 9.43 15.59 2.54
CA LEU A 413 9.36 14.74 3.74
C LEU A 413 8.95 15.52 5.01
N ARG A 414 9.40 16.77 5.16
CA ARG A 414 9.03 17.61 6.31
C ARG A 414 7.52 17.82 6.40
N ASP A 415 6.89 18.11 5.27
CA ASP A 415 5.44 18.33 5.20
C ASP A 415 4.67 17.02 5.44
N ALA A 416 5.19 15.89 4.91
CA ALA A 416 4.65 14.57 5.17
C ALA A 416 4.62 14.23 6.68
N LEU A 417 5.72 14.50 7.39
CA LEU A 417 5.81 14.24 8.83
C LEU A 417 4.97 15.19 9.66
N GLN A 418 4.89 16.47 9.26
CA GLN A 418 4.00 17.42 9.92
C GLN A 418 2.54 16.99 9.78
N LEU A 419 2.16 16.49 8.60
CA LEU A 419 0.82 15.99 8.35
C LEU A 419 0.52 14.69 9.12
N PHE A 420 1.51 13.79 9.24
CA PHE A 420 1.42 12.61 10.09
C PHE A 420 1.22 12.97 11.57
N MET A 421 1.94 13.97 12.08
CA MET A 421 1.73 14.45 13.45
C MET A 421 0.35 15.09 13.64
N GLN A 422 -0.14 15.82 12.62
CA GLN A 422 -1.51 16.35 12.62
C GLN A 422 -2.55 15.21 12.66
N MET A 423 -2.37 14.15 11.87
CA MET A 423 -3.22 12.95 11.87
C MET A 423 -3.34 12.36 13.28
N ARG A 424 -2.20 12.16 13.97
CA ARG A 424 -2.17 11.62 15.33
C ARG A 424 -2.84 12.53 16.35
N ARG A 425 -2.67 13.85 16.24
CA ARG A 425 -3.35 14.84 17.11
C ARG A 425 -4.88 14.78 17.00
N HIS A 426 -5.41 14.35 15.86
CA HIS A 426 -6.85 14.13 15.67
C HIS A 426 -7.33 12.77 16.20
N GLY A 427 -6.47 12.01 16.89
CA GLY A 427 -6.80 10.69 17.43
C GLY A 427 -6.87 9.58 16.37
N MET A 428 -6.45 9.84 15.14
CA MET A 428 -6.39 8.84 14.08
C MET A 428 -5.11 8.02 14.20
N ARG A 429 -5.24 6.70 14.18
CA ARG A 429 -4.11 5.77 14.07
C ARG A 429 -3.72 5.64 12.61
N ALA A 430 -2.45 5.92 12.31
CA ALA A 430 -1.89 5.58 11.02
C ALA A 430 -1.80 4.06 10.86
N ASP A 431 -2.01 3.58 9.64
CA ASP A 431 -1.72 2.20 9.31
C ASP A 431 -0.21 1.97 9.20
N ASN A 432 0.20 0.70 9.32
CA ASN A 432 1.61 0.35 9.25
C ASN A 432 2.20 0.70 7.88
N PHE A 433 1.40 0.66 6.81
CA PHE A 433 1.83 1.05 5.45
C PHE A 433 2.31 2.51 5.38
N THR A 434 1.57 3.44 6.01
CA THR A 434 1.94 4.86 6.05
C THR A 434 3.23 5.08 6.84
N VAL A 435 3.38 4.37 7.96
CA VAL A 435 4.59 4.46 8.79
C VAL A 435 5.80 3.89 8.04
N VAL A 436 5.66 2.72 7.40
CA VAL A 436 6.71 2.12 6.55
C VAL A 436 7.10 3.09 5.42
N SER A 437 6.13 3.72 4.75
CA SER A 437 6.39 4.68 3.68
C SER A 437 7.19 5.90 4.16
N LEU A 438 6.84 6.43 5.34
CA LEU A 438 7.57 7.53 5.96
C LEU A 438 8.99 7.12 6.39
N LEU A 439 9.17 5.91 6.93
CA LEU A 439 10.49 5.38 7.30
C LEU A 439 11.38 5.20 6.07
N THR A 440 10.86 4.63 4.99
CA THR A 440 11.57 4.49 3.70
C THR A 440 11.96 5.85 3.13
N ALA A 441 11.09 6.85 3.23
CA ALA A 441 11.41 8.22 2.83
C ALA A 441 12.53 8.83 3.69
N CYS A 442 12.50 8.60 5.01
CA CYS A 442 13.58 9.02 5.91
C CYS A 442 14.91 8.32 5.55
N ALA A 443 14.87 7.03 5.25
CA ALA A 443 16.03 6.24 4.85
C ALA A 443 16.70 6.78 3.57
N SER A 444 15.89 7.04 2.55
CA SER A 444 16.34 7.57 1.25
C SER A 444 16.97 8.96 1.38
N LEU A 445 16.43 9.80 2.26
CA LEU A 445 16.93 11.17 2.50
C LEU A 445 18.04 11.25 3.57
N GLY A 446 18.37 10.15 4.24
CA GLY A 446 19.28 10.16 5.39
C GLY A 446 18.76 11.00 6.57
N ALA A 447 17.45 11.13 6.71
CA ALA A 447 16.78 12.03 7.66
C ALA A 447 16.69 11.39 9.07
N LEU A 448 17.84 11.14 9.70
CA LEU A 448 17.94 10.45 10.99
C LEU A 448 17.09 11.07 12.12
N PRO A 449 17.07 12.41 12.34
CA PRO A 449 16.25 13.00 13.40
C PRO A 449 14.77 12.71 13.23
N GLN A 450 14.28 12.79 12.00
CA GLN A 450 12.90 12.51 11.62
C GLN A 450 12.56 11.02 11.80
N GLY A 451 13.44 10.14 11.33
CA GLY A 451 13.30 8.70 11.51
C GLY A 451 13.26 8.28 12.99
N ARG A 452 14.07 8.91 13.85
CA ARG A 452 14.01 8.71 15.31
C ARG A 452 12.71 9.20 15.92
N ALA A 453 12.24 10.39 15.54
CA ALA A 453 10.97 10.91 16.02
C ALA A 453 9.79 10.01 15.61
N LEU A 454 9.84 9.45 14.41
CA LEU A 454 8.86 8.48 13.92
C LEU A 454 8.97 7.16 14.70
N HIS A 455 10.16 6.60 14.89
CA HIS A 455 10.35 5.39 15.68
C HIS A 455 9.86 5.57 17.14
N ALA A 456 10.16 6.70 17.77
CA ALA A 456 9.67 7.02 19.11
C ALA A 456 8.13 7.15 19.19
N SER A 457 7.46 7.35 18.05
CA SER A 457 6.01 7.42 17.96
C SER A 457 5.31 6.07 17.79
N ILE A 458 6.08 5.02 17.48
CA ILE A 458 5.61 3.65 17.30
C ILE A 458 5.63 2.95 18.67
N GLU A 459 4.55 2.27 19.02
CA GLU A 459 4.52 1.42 20.23
C GLU A 459 5.52 0.27 20.04
N GLN A 460 6.46 0.10 20.98
CA GLN A 460 7.58 -0.84 20.84
C GLN A 460 7.13 -2.25 20.45
N ARG A 461 6.05 -2.75 21.08
CA ARG A 461 5.47 -4.06 20.80
C ARG A 461 5.03 -4.24 19.33
N ILE A 462 4.49 -3.18 18.70
CA ILE A 462 4.07 -3.23 17.30
C ILE A 462 5.28 -3.39 16.38
N ALA A 463 6.40 -2.73 16.70
CA ALA A 463 7.64 -2.85 15.94
C ALA A 463 8.29 -4.24 16.08
N GLU A 464 8.04 -4.95 17.19
CA GLU A 464 8.57 -6.30 17.45
C GLU A 464 7.70 -7.40 16.80
N GLU A 465 6.39 -7.19 16.69
CA GLU A 465 5.42 -8.14 16.11
C GLU A 465 5.24 -7.99 14.58
N ASP A 466 5.42 -6.81 13.99
CA ASP A 466 5.26 -6.59 12.54
C ASP A 466 6.61 -6.62 11.78
N VAL A 467 6.82 -7.68 10.99
CA VAL A 467 8.05 -7.90 10.21
C VAL A 467 8.33 -6.79 9.19
N TYR A 468 7.30 -6.20 8.57
CA TYR A 468 7.47 -5.13 7.58
C TYR A 468 7.92 -3.84 8.25
N LEU A 469 7.31 -3.52 9.40
CA LEU A 469 7.68 -2.35 10.18
C LEU A 469 9.09 -2.48 10.76
N GLY A 470 9.43 -3.64 11.32
CA GLY A 470 10.77 -3.95 11.82
C GLY A 470 11.82 -3.85 10.71
N THR A 471 11.56 -4.42 9.53
CA THR A 471 12.45 -4.32 8.36
C THR A 471 12.66 -2.87 7.92
N ALA A 472 11.60 -2.06 7.87
CA ALA A 472 11.70 -0.64 7.51
C ALA A 472 12.51 0.18 8.52
N LEU A 473 12.41 -0.14 9.82
CA LEU A 473 13.23 0.48 10.86
C LEU A 473 14.72 0.11 10.72
N VAL A 474 15.02 -1.16 10.45
CA VAL A 474 16.39 -1.63 10.17
C VAL A 474 16.96 -0.89 8.96
N ASP A 475 16.24 -0.86 7.83
CA ASP A 475 16.68 -0.15 6.62
C ASP A 475 16.90 1.35 6.87
N MET A 476 15.98 2.00 7.59
CA MET A 476 16.09 3.42 7.92
C MET A 476 17.33 3.73 8.74
N TYR A 477 17.60 2.97 9.80
CA TYR A 477 18.79 3.21 10.62
C TYR A 477 20.08 2.86 9.90
N MET A 478 20.12 1.78 9.12
CA MET A 478 21.28 1.41 8.30
C MET A 478 21.62 2.49 7.26
N LYS A 479 20.62 3.00 6.53
CA LYS A 479 20.79 4.09 5.55
C LYS A 479 20.99 5.46 6.18
N CYS A 480 20.86 5.58 7.50
CA CYS A 480 21.23 6.77 8.27
C CYS A 480 22.58 6.62 9.00
N GLY A 481 23.31 5.52 8.79
CA GLY A 481 24.62 5.29 9.39
C GLY A 481 24.57 4.96 10.88
N ARG A 482 23.42 4.50 11.40
CA ARG A 482 23.23 4.08 12.80
C ARG A 482 23.09 2.57 12.91
N VAL A 483 24.20 1.90 12.60
CA VAL A 483 24.28 0.43 12.60
C VAL A 483 23.96 -0.13 13.98
N ASP A 484 24.45 0.51 15.04
CA ASP A 484 24.18 0.13 16.43
C ASP A 484 22.68 0.00 16.75
N VAL A 485 21.88 1.01 16.36
CA VAL A 485 20.44 1.01 16.57
C VAL A 485 19.73 0.02 15.65
N ALA A 486 20.17 -0.09 14.40
CA ALA A 486 19.61 -1.05 13.45
C ALA A 486 19.78 -2.50 13.94
N THR A 487 20.98 -2.86 14.40
CA THR A 487 21.28 -4.18 14.97
C THR A 487 20.43 -4.45 16.22
N ALA A 488 20.26 -3.46 17.09
CA ALA A 488 19.38 -3.58 18.26
C ALA A 488 17.91 -3.79 17.89
N VAL A 489 17.41 -3.14 16.84
CA VAL A 489 16.05 -3.38 16.31
C VAL A 489 15.96 -4.80 15.75
N PHE A 490 16.91 -5.20 14.91
CA PHE A 490 16.95 -6.52 14.28
C PHE A 490 16.89 -7.67 15.30
N HIS A 491 17.65 -7.57 16.40
CA HIS A 491 17.65 -8.59 17.45
C HIS A 491 16.38 -8.63 18.30
N ARG A 492 15.62 -7.54 18.37
CA ARG A 492 14.33 -7.50 19.10
C ARG A 492 13.14 -8.01 18.29
N MET A 493 13.28 -8.15 16.97
CA MET A 493 12.19 -8.64 16.12
C MET A 493 11.82 -10.09 16.48
N GLY A 494 10.53 -10.33 16.73
CA GLY A 494 10.01 -11.66 17.08
C GLY A 494 10.00 -12.63 15.90
N GLU A 495 9.71 -12.11 14.70
CA GLU A 495 9.81 -12.84 13.44
C GLU A 495 10.73 -12.10 12.46
N ARG A 496 11.48 -12.85 11.67
CA ARG A 496 12.38 -12.33 10.62
C ARG A 496 12.16 -13.15 9.37
N ASP A 497 12.09 -12.47 8.24
CA ASP A 497 11.98 -13.10 6.92
C ASP A 497 13.25 -12.87 6.08
N VAL A 498 13.25 -13.40 4.86
CA VAL A 498 14.36 -13.24 3.91
C VAL A 498 14.61 -11.76 3.58
N HIS A 499 13.57 -10.93 3.55
CA HIS A 499 13.69 -9.50 3.29
C HIS A 499 14.40 -8.77 4.45
N THR A 500 14.08 -9.14 5.68
CA THR A 500 14.71 -8.60 6.90
C THR A 500 16.21 -8.89 6.90
N TRP A 501 16.59 -10.14 6.62
CA TRP A 501 18.01 -10.54 6.52
C TRP A 501 18.73 -9.81 5.38
N SER A 502 18.09 -9.71 4.21
CA SER A 502 18.67 -9.02 3.07
C SER A 502 18.88 -7.53 3.36
N ALA A 503 17.96 -6.88 4.06
CA ALA A 503 18.09 -5.48 4.50
C ALA A 503 19.25 -5.30 5.51
N MET A 504 19.41 -6.23 6.45
CA MET A 504 20.53 -6.22 7.40
C MET A 504 21.88 -6.36 6.68
N ILE A 505 22.03 -7.36 5.81
CA ILE A 505 23.27 -7.62 5.05
C ILE A 505 23.61 -6.43 4.15
N ALA A 506 22.63 -5.90 3.42
CA ALA A 506 22.82 -4.74 2.55
C ALA A 506 23.20 -3.50 3.37
N GLY A 507 22.54 -3.29 4.51
CA GLY A 507 22.84 -2.20 5.43
C GLY A 507 24.29 -2.22 5.93
N LEU A 508 24.77 -3.38 6.37
CA LEU A 508 26.17 -3.57 6.78
C LEU A 508 27.15 -3.33 5.62
N ALA A 509 26.83 -3.82 4.42
CA ALA A 509 27.62 -3.59 3.21
C ALA A 509 27.77 -2.10 2.86
N PHE A 510 26.68 -1.33 2.93
CA PHE A 510 26.70 0.12 2.72
C PHE A 510 27.43 0.89 3.83
N ASN A 511 27.66 0.28 4.98
CA ASN A 511 28.40 0.86 6.09
C ASN A 511 29.89 0.46 6.12
N GLY A 512 30.36 -0.25 5.08
CA GLY A 512 31.75 -0.73 5.00
C GLY A 512 32.03 -1.91 5.93
N MET A 513 31.00 -2.52 6.53
CA MET A 513 31.13 -3.61 7.51
C MET A 513 30.96 -4.96 6.81
N GLY A 514 31.79 -5.23 5.80
CA GLY A 514 31.59 -6.40 4.93
C GLY A 514 31.75 -7.75 5.64
N LYS A 515 32.62 -7.84 6.66
CA LYS A 515 32.77 -9.06 7.46
C LYS A 515 31.49 -9.36 8.25
N ASP A 516 30.96 -8.37 8.96
CA ASP A 516 29.70 -8.48 9.72
C ASP A 516 28.53 -8.84 8.79
N ALA A 517 28.54 -8.34 7.54
CA ALA A 517 27.56 -8.69 6.53
C ALA A 517 27.64 -10.18 6.12
N LEU A 518 28.85 -10.72 5.95
CA LEU A 518 29.05 -12.15 5.66
C LEU A 518 28.71 -13.03 6.87
N GLU A 519 28.98 -12.58 8.09
CA GLU A 519 28.55 -13.27 9.31
C GLU A 519 27.02 -13.34 9.39
N SER A 520 26.35 -12.22 9.11
CA SER A 520 24.89 -12.17 9.04
C SER A 520 24.33 -13.08 7.94
N PHE A 521 25.00 -13.16 6.79
CA PHE A 521 24.65 -14.08 5.71
C PHE A 521 24.81 -15.55 6.12
N CYS A 522 25.89 -15.89 6.82
CA CYS A 522 26.08 -17.23 7.38
C CYS A 522 25.01 -17.57 8.41
N GLN A 523 24.62 -16.62 9.26
CA GLN A 523 23.56 -16.81 10.24
C GLN A 523 22.20 -17.01 9.58
N MET A 524 21.87 -16.21 8.55
CA MET A 524 20.65 -16.39 7.75
C MET A 524 20.53 -17.82 7.22
N LYS A 525 21.62 -18.39 6.68
CA LYS A 525 21.65 -19.76 6.18
C LYS A 525 21.48 -20.80 7.31
N ARG A 526 22.10 -20.59 8.47
CA ARG A 526 21.97 -21.47 9.65
C ARG A 526 20.55 -21.48 10.21
N ASP A 527 19.87 -20.35 10.15
CA ASP A 527 18.47 -20.20 10.57
C ASP A 527 17.47 -20.79 9.55
N GLY A 528 17.96 -21.40 8.46
CA GLY A 528 17.15 -22.12 7.47
C GLY A 528 16.57 -21.25 6.35
N PHE A 529 16.92 -19.97 6.29
CA PHE A 529 16.45 -19.08 5.23
C PHE A 529 17.25 -19.27 3.95
N GLN A 530 16.53 -19.40 2.83
CA GLN A 530 17.14 -19.52 1.50
C GLN A 530 17.52 -18.14 0.95
N PRO A 531 18.80 -17.92 0.60
CA PRO A 531 19.23 -16.71 -0.08
C PRO A 531 18.47 -16.47 -1.39
N THR A 532 18.16 -15.20 -1.66
CA THR A 532 17.56 -14.78 -2.92
C THR A 532 18.57 -14.02 -3.79
N SER A 533 18.18 -13.74 -5.02
CA SER A 533 18.87 -12.81 -5.92
C SER A 533 19.26 -11.50 -5.21
N VAL A 534 18.33 -10.87 -4.48
CA VAL A 534 18.59 -9.63 -3.72
C VAL A 534 19.60 -9.83 -2.59
N THR A 535 19.54 -10.98 -1.90
CA THR A 535 20.50 -11.32 -0.84
C THR A 535 21.92 -11.41 -1.40
N TYR A 536 22.11 -12.03 -2.57
CA TYR A 536 23.43 -12.15 -3.18
C TYR A 536 23.98 -10.82 -3.71
N ILE A 537 23.13 -9.91 -4.20
CA ILE A 537 23.57 -8.54 -4.50
C ILE A 537 24.17 -7.88 -3.24
N ALA A 538 23.50 -8.01 -2.10
CA ALA A 538 23.98 -7.44 -0.83
C ALA A 538 25.32 -8.06 -0.38
N VAL A 539 25.46 -9.39 -0.49
CA VAL A 539 26.70 -10.13 -0.17
C VAL A 539 27.85 -9.71 -1.09
N LEU A 540 27.63 -9.67 -2.40
CA LEU A 540 28.67 -9.28 -3.36
C LEU A 540 29.06 -7.80 -3.20
N THR A 541 28.11 -6.93 -2.88
CA THR A 541 28.38 -5.52 -2.52
C THR A 541 29.26 -5.45 -1.26
N ALA A 542 28.97 -6.26 -0.24
CA ALA A 542 29.78 -6.33 0.97
C ALA A 542 31.23 -6.73 0.65
N CYS A 543 31.41 -7.74 -0.22
CA CYS A 543 32.71 -8.17 -0.67
C CYS A 543 33.43 -7.07 -1.46
N SER A 544 32.75 -6.40 -2.40
CA SER A 544 33.31 -5.29 -3.18
C SER A 544 33.76 -4.13 -2.29
N HIS A 545 32.96 -3.74 -1.31
CA HIS A 545 33.28 -2.59 -0.46
C HIS A 545 34.35 -2.88 0.61
N SER A 546 34.67 -4.16 0.86
CA SER A 546 35.60 -4.59 1.92
C SER A 546 36.76 -5.44 1.41
N SER A 547 37.03 -5.46 0.10
CA SER A 547 38.12 -6.21 -0.53
C SER A 547 38.11 -7.73 -0.29
N LEU A 548 36.93 -8.34 -0.17
CA LEU A 548 36.81 -9.78 0.11
C LEU A 548 36.73 -10.57 -1.20
N LEU A 549 37.80 -10.53 -1.99
CA LEU A 549 37.83 -11.12 -3.34
C LEU A 549 37.47 -12.62 -3.37
N ASN A 550 38.07 -13.40 -2.47
CA ASN A 550 37.86 -14.85 -2.41
C ASN A 550 36.42 -15.19 -2.02
N GLU A 551 35.86 -14.49 -1.03
CA GLU A 551 34.47 -14.66 -0.60
C GLU A 551 33.49 -14.23 -1.71
N GLY A 552 33.79 -13.15 -2.43
CA GLY A 552 33.00 -12.71 -3.58
C GLY A 552 32.94 -13.77 -4.68
N ARG A 553 34.08 -14.37 -5.04
CA ARG A 553 34.13 -15.49 -6.00
C ARG A 553 33.37 -16.72 -5.51
N LEU A 554 33.57 -17.07 -4.23
CA LEU A 554 32.90 -18.20 -3.61
C LEU A 554 31.37 -18.05 -3.69
N HIS A 555 30.84 -16.92 -3.22
CA HIS A 555 29.40 -16.68 -3.17
C HIS A 555 28.77 -16.46 -4.54
N PHE A 556 29.50 -15.87 -5.51
CA PHE A 556 29.04 -15.78 -6.89
C PHE A 556 28.85 -17.17 -7.53
N ASN A 557 29.76 -18.11 -7.22
CA ASN A 557 29.66 -19.49 -7.68
C ASN A 557 28.60 -20.30 -6.89
N GLU A 558 28.50 -20.09 -5.58
CA GLU A 558 27.48 -20.70 -4.71
C GLU A 558 26.07 -20.37 -5.22
N MET A 559 25.81 -19.10 -5.56
CA MET A 559 24.53 -18.65 -6.12
C MET A 559 24.11 -19.46 -7.36
N ARG A 560 25.05 -19.73 -8.26
CA ARG A 560 24.80 -20.43 -9.54
C ARG A 560 24.66 -21.94 -9.36
N SER A 561 25.54 -22.53 -8.56
CA SER A 561 25.67 -23.98 -8.44
C SER A 561 24.72 -24.58 -7.41
N LEU A 562 24.67 -24.00 -6.20
CA LEU A 562 23.90 -24.52 -5.09
C LEU A 562 22.44 -24.06 -5.13
N HIS A 563 22.22 -22.75 -5.32
CA HIS A 563 20.88 -22.16 -5.30
C HIS A 563 20.21 -22.06 -6.69
N LYS A 564 20.93 -22.43 -7.76
CA LYS A 564 20.44 -22.40 -9.16
C LYS A 564 19.84 -21.05 -9.56
N LEU A 565 20.36 -19.95 -9.00
CA LEU A 565 19.95 -18.60 -9.33
C LEU A 565 20.75 -18.11 -10.53
N HIS A 566 20.05 -17.61 -11.55
CA HIS A 566 20.70 -17.01 -12.72
C HIS A 566 21.18 -15.59 -12.40
N PRO A 567 22.49 -15.30 -12.51
CA PRO A 567 23.02 -13.97 -12.25
C PRO A 567 22.37 -12.91 -13.16
N GLN A 568 21.86 -11.85 -12.53
CA GLN A 568 21.35 -10.66 -13.22
C GLN A 568 22.46 -9.60 -13.35
N VAL A 569 22.18 -8.53 -14.11
CA VAL A 569 23.14 -7.46 -14.40
C VAL A 569 23.75 -6.84 -13.13
N GLU A 570 22.99 -6.77 -12.04
CA GLU A 570 23.42 -6.24 -10.75
C GLU A 570 24.48 -7.13 -10.07
N HIS A 571 24.39 -8.46 -10.23
CA HIS A 571 25.36 -9.39 -9.66
C HIS A 571 26.69 -9.29 -10.41
N TYR A 572 26.63 -9.24 -11.74
CA TYR A 572 27.80 -8.98 -12.57
C TYR A 572 28.40 -7.62 -12.23
N GLY A 573 27.57 -6.58 -12.05
CA GLY A 573 28.01 -5.26 -11.58
C GLY A 573 28.83 -5.32 -10.30
N CYS A 574 28.34 -6.02 -9.27
CA CYS A 574 29.06 -6.16 -8.00
C CYS A 574 30.37 -6.95 -8.16
N MET A 575 30.38 -8.02 -8.97
CA MET A 575 31.56 -8.83 -9.20
C MET A 575 32.63 -8.10 -10.02
N ILE A 576 32.21 -7.34 -11.04
CA ILE A 576 33.08 -6.51 -11.86
C ILE A 576 33.67 -5.37 -11.03
N ASP A 577 32.86 -4.70 -10.19
CA ASP A 577 33.34 -3.68 -9.26
C ASP A 577 34.40 -4.26 -8.30
N LEU A 578 34.16 -5.45 -7.74
CA LEU A 578 35.12 -6.15 -6.88
C LEU A 578 36.44 -6.47 -7.60
N LEU A 579 36.37 -7.05 -8.81
CA LEU A 579 37.55 -7.37 -9.62
C LEU A 579 38.32 -6.11 -10.02
N ALA A 580 37.60 -5.09 -10.48
CA ALA A 580 38.18 -3.85 -10.94
C ALA A 580 38.91 -3.11 -9.81
N ARG A 581 38.31 -3.00 -8.62
CA ARG A 581 38.96 -2.43 -7.43
C ARG A 581 40.15 -3.24 -6.93
N SER A 582 40.16 -4.54 -7.21
CA SER A 582 41.28 -5.43 -6.86
C SER A 582 42.42 -5.37 -7.90
N GLY A 583 42.32 -4.53 -8.93
CA GLY A 583 43.30 -4.42 -10.00
C GLY A 583 43.24 -5.53 -11.06
N LEU A 584 42.27 -6.44 -10.99
CA LEU A 584 42.09 -7.54 -11.93
C LEU A 584 41.27 -7.10 -13.14
N LEU A 585 41.75 -6.06 -13.83
CA LEU A 585 41.03 -5.40 -14.93
C LEU A 585 40.78 -6.33 -16.13
N ASP A 586 41.72 -7.22 -16.44
CA ASP A 586 41.57 -8.16 -17.55
C ASP A 586 40.46 -9.19 -17.28
N GLU A 587 40.40 -9.72 -16.05
CA GLU A 587 39.34 -10.64 -15.64
C GLU A 587 37.98 -9.93 -15.57
N ALA A 588 37.97 -8.68 -15.08
CA ALA A 588 36.77 -7.84 -15.08
C ALA A 588 36.26 -7.64 -16.52
N MET A 589 37.14 -7.35 -17.48
CA MET A 589 36.77 -7.16 -18.88
C MET A 589 36.33 -8.46 -19.55
N HIS A 590 36.98 -9.59 -19.24
CA HIS A 590 36.51 -10.90 -19.69
C HIS A 590 35.09 -11.20 -19.17
N LEU A 591 34.77 -10.81 -17.93
CA LEU A 591 33.42 -10.98 -17.37
C LEU A 591 32.39 -10.07 -18.08
N VAL A 592 32.76 -8.83 -18.42
CA VAL A 592 31.94 -7.92 -19.26
C VAL A 592 31.65 -8.51 -20.64
N GLN A 593 32.63 -9.20 -21.24
CA GLN A 593 32.47 -9.80 -22.57
C GLN A 593 31.64 -11.09 -22.55
N THR A 594 31.65 -11.83 -21.45
CA THR A 594 31.01 -13.15 -21.34
C THR A 594 29.65 -13.14 -20.65
N MET A 595 29.22 -12.01 -20.07
CA MET A 595 27.90 -11.90 -19.45
C MET A 595 26.77 -12.02 -20.49
N PRO A 596 25.65 -12.69 -20.15
CA PRO A 596 24.59 -13.00 -21.11
C PRO A 596 23.65 -11.81 -21.42
N MET A 597 23.91 -10.64 -20.87
CA MET A 597 23.14 -9.41 -21.07
C MET A 597 24.08 -8.22 -21.32
N GLN A 598 23.53 -7.12 -21.84
CA GLN A 598 24.32 -5.92 -22.10
C GLN A 598 24.80 -5.25 -20.80
N PRO A 599 26.06 -4.79 -20.72
CA PRO A 599 26.55 -4.04 -19.57
C PRO A 599 25.85 -2.69 -19.43
N ASN A 600 25.49 -2.31 -18.20
CA ASN A 600 24.86 -1.03 -17.90
C ASN A 600 25.88 0.05 -17.50
N ALA A 601 25.41 1.28 -17.25
CA ALA A 601 26.26 2.41 -16.86
C ALA A 601 27.03 2.16 -15.54
N VAL A 602 26.46 1.40 -14.60
CA VAL A 602 27.12 1.09 -13.32
C VAL A 602 28.38 0.24 -13.53
N ILE A 603 28.29 -0.77 -14.41
CA ILE A 603 29.43 -1.64 -14.75
C ILE A 603 30.57 -0.83 -15.37
N TRP A 604 30.28 -0.05 -16.41
CA TRP A 604 31.31 0.77 -17.07
C TRP A 604 31.87 1.86 -16.16
N GLY A 605 31.03 2.45 -15.30
CA GLY A 605 31.46 3.43 -14.28
C GLY A 605 32.43 2.83 -13.26
N SER A 606 32.21 1.56 -12.88
CA SER A 606 33.11 0.82 -11.97
C SER A 606 34.47 0.58 -12.61
N ILE A 607 34.51 0.19 -13.89
CA ILE A 607 35.74 0.02 -14.66
C ILE A 607 36.47 1.35 -14.83
N LEU A 608 35.78 2.41 -15.26
CA LEU A 608 36.37 3.74 -15.43
C LEU A 608 36.98 4.26 -14.11
N SER A 609 36.30 4.01 -12.99
CA SER A 609 36.81 4.38 -11.65
C SER A 609 38.08 3.63 -11.31
N ALA A 610 38.12 2.31 -11.54
CA ALA A 610 39.28 1.47 -11.29
C ALA A 610 40.46 1.80 -12.21
N CYS A 611 40.21 2.12 -13.49
CA CYS A 611 41.26 2.51 -14.43
C CYS A 611 42.04 3.75 -13.97
N ARG A 612 41.39 4.67 -13.27
CA ARG A 612 42.07 5.82 -12.65
C ARG A 612 43.05 5.38 -11.57
N VAL A 613 42.63 4.46 -10.70
CA VAL A 613 43.43 3.95 -9.58
C VAL A 613 44.62 3.12 -10.09
N HIS A 614 44.37 2.26 -11.08
CA HIS A 614 45.38 1.35 -11.64
C HIS A 614 46.11 1.91 -12.88
N LYS A 615 45.86 3.18 -13.24
CA LYS A 615 46.51 3.91 -14.34
C LYS A 615 46.42 3.24 -15.72
N ASN A 616 45.28 2.61 -16.04
CA ASN A 616 45.04 2.00 -17.35
C ASN A 616 44.25 2.95 -18.26
N ILE A 617 44.95 3.68 -19.11
CA ILE A 617 44.39 4.77 -19.93
C ILE A 617 43.54 4.22 -21.10
N ASP A 618 43.99 3.15 -21.75
CA ASP A 618 43.29 2.59 -22.91
C ASP A 618 41.94 2.00 -22.51
N LEU A 619 41.91 1.27 -21.40
CA LEU A 619 40.66 0.75 -20.85
C LEU A 619 39.74 1.87 -20.34
N ALA A 620 40.30 2.94 -19.76
CA ALA A 620 39.53 4.11 -19.36
C ALA A 620 38.83 4.77 -20.56
N ARG A 621 39.54 4.95 -21.68
CA ARG A 621 38.95 5.50 -22.92
C ARG A 621 37.79 4.64 -23.39
N HIS A 622 38.00 3.33 -23.46
CA HIS A 622 36.97 2.39 -23.89
C HIS A 622 35.71 2.46 -22.98
N ALA A 623 35.91 2.43 -21.66
CA ALA A 623 34.79 2.52 -20.71
C ALA A 623 34.04 3.85 -20.79
N ALA A 624 34.75 4.97 -20.93
CA ALA A 624 34.15 6.30 -21.05
C ALA A 624 33.30 6.45 -22.33
N GLU A 625 33.78 5.95 -23.48
CA GLU A 625 33.03 5.97 -24.73
C GLU A 625 31.73 5.17 -24.64
N HIS A 626 31.74 4.02 -23.96
CA HIS A 626 30.53 3.24 -23.71
C HIS A 626 29.57 3.95 -22.76
N LEU A 627 30.06 4.62 -21.71
CA LEU A 627 29.24 5.42 -20.81
C LEU A 627 28.55 6.59 -21.52
N LEU A 628 29.26 7.33 -22.36
CA LEU A 628 28.69 8.47 -23.09
C LEU A 628 27.65 8.06 -24.14
N LYS A 629 27.71 6.82 -24.64
CA LYS A 629 26.63 6.26 -25.48
C LYS A 629 25.36 5.95 -24.68
N LEU A 630 25.51 5.59 -23.40
CA LEU A 630 24.40 5.22 -22.52
C LEU A 630 23.78 6.44 -21.82
N ALA A 631 24.59 7.40 -21.40
CA ALA A 631 24.19 8.58 -20.64
C ALA A 631 25.07 9.79 -21.02
N PRO A 632 24.82 10.42 -22.19
CA PRO A 632 25.63 11.55 -22.68
C PRO A 632 25.54 12.79 -21.78
N GLU A 633 24.49 12.91 -20.97
CA GLU A 633 24.26 14.03 -20.06
C GLU A 633 24.97 13.90 -18.69
N GLU A 634 25.60 12.76 -18.38
CA GLU A 634 26.19 12.52 -17.05
C GLU A 634 27.58 13.17 -16.89
N ASP A 635 27.63 14.28 -16.14
CA ASP A 635 28.85 15.06 -15.89
C ASP A 635 29.98 14.26 -15.24
N ALA A 636 29.65 13.29 -14.39
CA ALA A 636 30.61 12.46 -13.67
C ALA A 636 31.56 11.69 -14.61
N VAL A 637 31.07 11.28 -15.78
CA VAL A 637 31.86 10.54 -16.79
C VAL A 637 32.94 11.46 -17.37
N TYR A 638 32.55 12.66 -17.82
CA TYR A 638 33.46 13.66 -18.36
C TYR A 638 34.52 14.08 -17.33
N VAL A 639 34.09 14.35 -16.10
CA VAL A 639 34.99 14.79 -15.02
C VAL A 639 35.99 13.70 -14.68
N GLN A 640 35.56 12.44 -14.60
CA GLN A 640 36.45 11.32 -14.30
C GLN A 640 37.43 11.06 -15.45
N TRP A 641 36.96 11.10 -16.70
CA TRP A 641 37.81 10.91 -17.87
C TRP A 641 38.86 12.03 -18.02
N TYR A 642 38.44 13.28 -17.81
CA TYR A 642 39.32 14.44 -17.71
C TYR A 642 40.40 14.22 -16.65
N ASN A 643 40.02 13.83 -15.43
CA ASN A 643 40.97 13.60 -14.33
C ASN A 643 41.97 12.48 -14.64
N ILE A 644 41.56 11.41 -15.32
CA ILE A 644 42.48 10.33 -15.74
C ILE A 644 43.57 10.85 -16.67
N TYR A 645 43.22 11.70 -17.64
CA TYR A 645 44.20 12.31 -18.54
C TYR A 645 45.12 13.29 -17.81
N ILE A 646 44.61 14.07 -16.87
CA ILE A 646 45.42 14.96 -16.01
C ILE A 646 46.41 14.14 -15.18
N ASP A 647 45.93 13.11 -14.47
CA ASP A 647 46.75 12.21 -13.63
C ASP A 647 47.84 11.50 -14.47
N SER A 648 47.58 11.29 -15.76
CA SER A 648 48.50 10.67 -16.73
C SER A 648 49.35 11.67 -17.53
N ARG A 649 49.28 12.97 -17.22
CA ARG A 649 49.99 14.06 -17.92
C ARG A 649 49.64 14.22 -19.41
N GLN A 650 48.47 13.78 -19.84
CA GLN A 650 47.94 13.95 -21.21
C GLN A 650 47.07 15.21 -21.31
N TRP A 651 47.69 16.39 -21.24
CA TRP A 651 46.99 17.68 -21.15
C TRP A 651 46.14 18.02 -22.37
N VAL A 652 46.58 17.62 -23.57
CA VAL A 652 45.86 17.87 -24.84
C VAL A 652 44.54 17.10 -24.85
N ASP A 653 44.58 15.83 -24.48
CA ASP A 653 43.39 14.98 -24.32
C ASP A 653 42.43 15.51 -23.25
N ALA A 654 42.96 15.92 -22.10
CA ALA A 654 42.14 16.53 -21.05
C ALA A 654 41.42 17.79 -21.57
N LYS A 655 42.10 18.65 -22.34
CA LYS A 655 41.48 19.84 -22.95
C LYS A 655 40.36 19.47 -23.92
N ARG A 656 40.52 18.40 -24.72
CA ARG A 656 39.48 17.87 -25.62
C ARG A 656 38.23 17.44 -24.86
N ILE A 657 38.38 16.72 -23.74
CA ILE A 657 37.23 16.28 -22.93
C ILE A 657 36.45 17.48 -22.36
N ARG A 658 37.14 18.55 -21.97
CA ARG A 658 36.49 19.77 -21.47
C ARG A 658 35.69 20.49 -22.57
N MET A 659 36.24 20.58 -23.79
CA MET A 659 35.50 21.11 -24.95
C MET A 659 34.26 20.28 -25.25
N LEU A 660 34.39 18.94 -25.25
CA LEU A 660 33.26 18.03 -25.47
C LEU A 660 32.15 18.22 -24.42
N MET A 661 32.53 18.44 -23.16
CA MET A 661 31.57 18.72 -22.08
C MET A 661 30.80 20.03 -22.31
N GLU A 662 31.49 21.07 -22.83
CA GLU A 662 30.89 22.36 -23.19
C GLU A 662 29.96 22.25 -24.40
N GLU A 663 30.37 21.51 -25.44
CA GLU A 663 29.58 21.25 -26.66
C GLU A 663 28.26 20.53 -26.36
N GLN A 664 28.28 19.58 -25.42
CA GLN A 664 27.09 18.85 -24.97
C GLN A 664 26.25 19.62 -23.94
N GLY A 665 26.66 20.83 -23.56
CA GLY A 665 25.96 21.66 -22.57
C GLY A 665 25.98 21.09 -21.15
N VAL A 666 26.88 20.16 -20.85
CA VAL A 666 26.97 19.47 -19.56
C VAL A 666 27.70 20.35 -18.56
N LYS A 667 27.10 20.59 -17.39
CA LYS A 667 27.69 21.40 -16.32
C LYS A 667 28.18 20.52 -15.19
N LYS A 668 29.39 20.80 -14.70
CA LYS A 668 29.95 20.11 -13.53
C LYS A 668 29.11 20.36 -12.29
N THR A 669 28.71 19.29 -11.63
CA THR A 669 28.02 19.32 -10.33
C THR A 669 28.97 19.86 -9.25
N ALA A 670 28.54 20.92 -8.56
CA ALA A 670 29.30 21.47 -7.44
C ALA A 670 29.29 20.49 -6.25
N GLY A 671 30.48 20.21 -5.70
CA GLY A 671 30.62 19.42 -4.48
C GLY A 671 30.24 20.23 -3.25
N TYR A 672 29.44 19.63 -2.36
CA TYR A 672 29.08 20.22 -1.08
C TYR A 672 28.96 19.15 -0.01
N SER A 673 29.19 19.55 1.23
CA SER A 673 28.95 18.72 2.41
C SER A 673 27.87 19.35 3.27
N SER A 674 27.06 18.53 3.94
CA SER A 674 26.06 19.02 4.88
C SER A 674 26.09 18.26 6.20
N ILE A 675 25.71 18.97 7.26
CA ILE A 675 25.63 18.48 8.64
C ILE A 675 24.35 19.01 9.28
N THR A 676 23.72 18.21 10.14
CA THR A 676 22.53 18.62 10.87
C THR A 676 22.89 18.94 12.32
N VAL A 677 22.67 20.18 12.75
CA VAL A 677 22.91 20.65 14.12
C VAL A 677 21.66 21.37 14.62
N ALA A 678 21.22 21.06 15.84
CA ALA A 678 20.00 21.65 16.43
C ALA A 678 18.75 21.58 15.53
N GLY A 679 18.63 20.53 14.71
CA GLY A 679 17.50 20.35 13.78
C GLY A 679 17.57 21.18 12.49
N GLN A 680 18.64 21.94 12.27
CA GLN A 680 18.89 22.69 11.04
C GLN A 680 19.97 22.02 10.19
N VAL A 681 19.76 21.99 8.87
CA VAL A 681 20.74 21.47 7.91
C VAL A 681 21.65 22.62 7.49
N HIS A 682 22.94 22.51 7.79
CA HIS A 682 23.97 23.45 7.37
C HIS A 682 24.68 22.86 6.16
N LYS A 683 24.70 23.61 5.06
CA LYS A 683 25.33 23.21 3.79
C LYS A 683 26.58 24.05 3.57
N PHE A 684 27.68 23.39 3.23
CA PHE A 684 28.97 24.02 2.98
C PHE A 684 29.42 23.73 1.56
N VAL A 685 29.67 24.81 0.81
CA VAL A 685 30.27 24.79 -0.52
C VAL A 685 31.62 25.49 -0.42
N VAL A 686 32.63 25.01 -1.15
CA VAL A 686 33.93 25.68 -1.19
C VAL A 686 33.75 27.12 -1.69
N ASN A 687 34.40 28.09 -1.04
CA ASN A 687 34.30 29.55 -1.27
C ASN A 687 32.97 30.21 -0.87
N ASP A 688 32.02 29.48 -0.29
CA ASP A 688 30.81 30.08 0.28
C ASP A 688 31.09 30.61 1.69
N GLN A 689 30.99 31.92 1.86
CA GLN A 689 31.21 32.62 3.13
C GLN A 689 29.90 33.08 3.79
N SER A 690 28.74 32.69 3.24
CA SER A 690 27.42 33.17 3.68
C SER A 690 26.98 32.66 5.06
N HIS A 691 27.68 31.69 5.64
CA HIS A 691 27.29 31.09 6.91
C HIS A 691 27.42 32.10 8.08
N PRO A 692 26.43 32.22 8.99
CA PRO A 692 26.49 33.21 10.08
C PRO A 692 27.70 33.07 11.02
N ARG A 693 28.25 31.85 11.13
CA ARG A 693 29.41 31.51 11.98
C ARG A 693 30.69 31.27 11.19
N THR A 694 30.80 31.82 9.97
CA THR A 694 31.94 31.63 9.08
C THR A 694 33.30 31.88 9.75
N LEU A 695 33.44 32.96 10.53
CA LEU A 695 34.70 33.30 11.20
C LEU A 695 35.17 32.18 12.16
N GLU A 696 34.26 31.67 13.00
CA GLU A 696 34.57 30.57 13.92
C GLU A 696 34.96 29.29 13.17
N ILE A 697 34.29 29.02 12.05
CA ILE A 697 34.55 27.85 11.21
C ILE A 697 35.94 27.95 10.59
N ILE A 698 36.32 29.10 10.04
CA ILE A 698 37.65 29.32 9.45
C ILE A 698 38.74 29.09 10.49
N THR A 699 38.61 29.69 11.69
CA THR A 699 39.57 29.49 12.79
C THR A 699 39.70 28.02 13.18
N MET A 700 38.61 27.26 13.18
CA MET A 700 38.66 25.83 13.47
C MET A 700 39.28 25.02 12.31
N VAL A 701 39.06 25.40 11.05
CA VAL A 701 39.73 24.76 9.90
C VAL A 701 41.25 24.99 9.98
N GLU A 702 41.69 26.18 10.38
CA GLU A 702 43.11 26.49 10.60
C GLU A 702 43.71 25.65 11.75
N GLU A 703 42.97 25.47 12.85
CA GLU A 703 43.38 24.60 13.95
C GLU A 703 43.45 23.12 13.51
N ILE A 704 42.49 22.66 12.70
CA ILE A 704 42.53 21.34 12.07
C ILE A 704 43.80 21.18 11.23
N ALA A 705 44.09 22.14 10.35
CA ALA A 705 45.27 22.12 9.49
C ALA A 705 46.56 22.08 10.32
N ARG A 706 46.65 22.89 11.37
CA ARG A 706 47.82 22.95 12.26
C ARG A 706 48.07 21.62 12.97
N ARG A 707 47.04 20.98 13.53
CA ARG A 707 47.22 19.68 14.20
C ARG A 707 47.53 18.56 13.20
N LEU A 708 46.91 18.57 12.03
CA LEU A 708 47.23 17.63 10.97
C LEU A 708 48.71 17.72 10.57
N LYS A 709 49.24 18.94 10.34
CA LYS A 709 50.67 19.14 10.05
C LYS A 709 51.57 18.60 11.17
N SER A 710 51.17 18.75 12.45
CA SER A 710 51.95 18.25 13.59
C SER A 710 52.11 16.72 13.66
N VAL A 711 51.22 15.97 13.01
CA VAL A 711 51.31 14.49 12.90
C VAL A 711 51.82 14.03 11.52
N GLY A 712 52.40 14.94 10.74
CA GLY A 712 53.01 14.64 9.44
C GLY A 712 52.03 14.49 8.28
N TYR A 713 50.81 15.00 8.39
CA TYR A 713 49.89 15.05 7.26
C TYR A 713 50.38 16.06 6.21
N SER A 714 50.56 15.58 4.98
CA SER A 714 50.87 16.39 3.80
C SER A 714 49.73 16.30 2.80
N PRO A 715 49.11 17.41 2.38
CA PRO A 715 48.07 17.40 1.36
C PRO A 715 48.60 16.83 0.04
N ALA A 716 47.77 16.08 -0.68
CA ALA A 716 48.15 15.49 -1.97
C ALA A 716 48.09 16.53 -3.12
N THR A 717 49.05 17.46 -3.16
CA THR A 717 49.08 18.61 -4.10
C THR A 717 49.32 18.23 -5.56
N SER A 718 49.84 17.02 -5.83
CA SER A 718 50.13 16.49 -7.17
C SER A 718 48.94 16.41 -8.13
N ARG A 719 47.72 16.67 -7.64
CA ARG A 719 46.44 16.55 -8.37
C ARG A 719 45.79 17.90 -8.71
N ILE A 720 46.42 19.02 -8.34
CA ILE A 720 45.95 20.37 -8.67
C ILE A 720 46.80 20.92 -9.83
N ALA A 721 46.20 21.77 -10.68
CA ALA A 721 46.84 22.32 -11.88
C ALA A 721 48.26 22.87 -11.59
N VAL A 722 49.18 22.62 -12.53
CA VAL A 722 50.60 22.94 -12.39
C VAL A 722 50.86 24.44 -12.20
N ASP A 723 49.94 25.30 -12.65
CA ASP A 723 50.06 26.77 -12.66
C ASP A 723 49.64 27.46 -11.34
N VAL A 724 49.40 26.69 -10.27
CA VAL A 724 49.02 27.19 -8.93
C VAL A 724 50.19 26.96 -7.98
N ASP A 725 50.50 27.92 -7.11
CA ASP A 725 51.55 27.76 -6.11
C ASP A 725 51.26 26.59 -5.15
N GLU A 726 52.28 25.91 -4.65
CA GLU A 726 52.11 24.75 -3.76
C GLU A 726 51.36 25.12 -2.48
N GLU A 727 51.55 26.34 -1.97
CA GLU A 727 50.83 26.84 -0.79
C GLU A 727 49.33 27.06 -1.09
N GLU A 728 49.00 27.59 -2.27
CA GLU A 728 47.61 27.74 -2.73
C GLU A 728 46.93 26.39 -2.99
N LYS A 729 47.68 25.39 -3.46
CA LYS A 729 47.19 24.01 -3.62
C LYS A 729 46.86 23.37 -2.27
N GLU A 730 47.73 23.53 -1.26
CA GLU A 730 47.48 23.06 0.09
C GLU A 730 46.23 23.72 0.69
N GLN A 731 46.11 25.06 0.56
CA GLN A 731 44.97 25.81 1.06
C GLN A 731 43.65 25.37 0.41
N ALA A 732 43.65 25.12 -0.91
CA ALA A 732 42.48 24.62 -1.62
C ALA A 732 42.01 23.25 -1.10
N LEU A 733 42.94 22.35 -0.79
CA LEU A 733 42.64 21.02 -0.23
C LEU A 733 42.15 21.10 1.22
N LEU A 734 42.67 22.04 2.01
CA LEU A 734 42.20 22.30 3.38
C LEU A 734 40.80 22.90 3.41
N ALA A 735 40.43 23.67 2.38
CA ALA A 735 39.12 24.30 2.21
C ALA A 735 38.04 23.36 1.63
N HIS A 736 38.30 22.06 1.49
CA HIS A 736 37.28 21.12 1.04
C HIS A 736 36.07 21.10 1.99
N SER A 737 34.87 21.04 1.40
CA SER A 737 33.59 21.12 2.12
C SER A 737 33.45 20.16 3.30
N GLU A 738 34.09 18.99 3.22
CA GLU A 738 34.11 17.95 4.23
C GLU A 738 34.80 18.45 5.50
N LYS A 739 36.00 19.05 5.35
CA LYS A 739 36.80 19.59 6.46
C LYS A 739 36.09 20.78 7.10
N ILE A 740 35.44 21.64 6.29
CA ILE A 740 34.60 22.75 6.77
C ILE A 740 33.41 22.23 7.59
N ALA A 741 32.71 21.20 7.10
CA ALA A 741 31.59 20.60 7.81
C ALA A 741 32.03 19.93 9.13
N ILE A 742 33.20 19.29 9.16
CA ILE A 742 33.80 18.73 10.39
C ILE A 742 34.15 19.84 11.37
N ALA A 743 34.79 20.92 10.91
CA ALA A 743 35.12 22.07 11.74
C ALA A 743 33.86 22.63 12.41
N PHE A 744 32.79 22.87 11.65
CA PHE A 744 31.51 23.29 12.21
C PHE A 744 30.93 22.28 13.21
N GLY A 745 31.04 20.98 12.92
CA GLY A 745 30.62 19.90 13.82
C GLY A 745 31.40 19.87 15.14
N LEU A 746 32.72 20.10 15.10
CA LEU A 746 33.58 20.16 16.28
C LEU A 746 33.26 21.36 17.18
N ILE A 747 32.91 22.50 16.59
CA ILE A 747 32.53 23.69 17.37
C ILE A 747 31.12 23.54 17.96
N SER A 748 30.20 22.92 17.22
CA SER A 748 28.77 22.99 17.53
C SER A 748 28.20 21.78 18.27
N LEU A 749 28.90 20.65 18.30
CA LEU A 749 28.43 19.41 18.92
C LEU A 749 29.22 19.08 20.20
N PRO A 750 28.58 18.61 21.28
CA PRO A 750 29.24 18.16 22.50
C PRO A 750 30.32 17.09 22.25
N PRO A 751 31.44 17.04 23.01
CA PRO A 751 32.61 16.15 22.79
C PRO A 751 32.36 14.64 22.79
N ASN A 752 31.16 14.16 23.15
CA ASN A 752 30.82 12.73 23.16
C ASN A 752 29.88 12.28 22.02
N LEU A 753 29.34 13.18 21.19
CA LEU A 753 28.42 12.84 20.08
C LEU A 753 29.13 12.65 18.72
N PRO A 754 28.88 11.59 17.94
CA PRO A 754 29.48 11.46 16.61
C PRO A 754 29.12 12.63 15.67
N ILE A 755 30.05 12.98 14.77
CA ILE A 755 29.81 13.99 13.72
C ILE A 755 29.30 13.28 12.47
N HIS A 756 28.08 13.60 12.03
CA HIS A 756 27.48 13.01 10.83
C HIS A 756 27.50 13.99 9.66
N ILE A 757 28.12 13.58 8.55
CA ILE A 757 28.29 14.40 7.35
C ILE A 757 27.73 13.68 6.13
N MET A 758 27.00 14.42 5.30
CA MET A 758 26.51 13.97 4.01
C MET A 758 27.28 14.71 2.91
N LYS A 759 27.89 13.95 2.00
CA LYS A 759 28.59 14.46 0.81
C LYS A 759 27.79 14.06 -0.44
N ASN A 760 27.53 15.01 -1.33
CA ASN A 760 26.81 14.73 -2.58
C ASN A 760 27.66 14.02 -3.65
N LEU A 761 28.98 14.11 -3.53
CA LEU A 761 29.96 13.44 -4.39
C LEU A 761 30.70 12.35 -3.61
N ARG A 762 31.59 11.60 -4.27
CA ARG A 762 32.52 10.69 -3.59
C ARG A 762 33.56 11.50 -2.80
N VAL A 763 33.89 11.04 -1.59
CA VAL A 763 34.96 11.66 -0.77
C VAL A 763 36.30 11.42 -1.46
N CYS A 764 37.13 12.46 -1.61
CA CYS A 764 38.45 12.31 -2.20
C CYS A 764 39.44 11.67 -1.22
N GLU A 765 40.51 11.07 -1.74
CA GLU A 765 41.55 10.39 -0.94
C GLU A 765 42.23 11.31 0.09
N ASP A 766 42.44 12.57 -0.26
CA ASP A 766 43.01 13.57 0.65
C ASP A 766 42.08 13.83 1.86
N CYS A 767 40.79 14.09 1.58
CA CYS A 767 39.79 14.23 2.64
C CYS A 767 39.68 12.95 3.46
N HIS A 768 39.60 11.77 2.83
CA HIS A 768 39.50 10.51 3.56
C HIS A 768 40.68 10.32 4.54
N SER A 769 41.91 10.57 4.08
CA SER A 769 43.12 10.49 4.91
C SER A 769 43.15 11.53 6.03
N ALA A 770 42.76 12.76 5.74
CA ALA A 770 42.64 13.82 6.74
C ALA A 770 41.60 13.46 7.82
N ILE A 771 40.44 12.94 7.43
CA ILE A 771 39.34 12.63 8.35
C ILE A 771 39.72 11.50 9.31
N LYS A 772 40.47 10.48 8.84
CA LYS A 772 41.08 9.46 9.71
C LYS A 772 41.90 10.12 10.82
N LEU A 773 42.85 10.98 10.46
CA LEU A 773 43.71 11.66 11.42
C LEU A 773 42.92 12.62 12.34
N ILE A 774 41.91 13.32 11.82
CA ILE A 774 41.04 14.17 12.64
C ILE A 774 40.29 13.33 13.68
N SER A 775 39.76 12.15 13.29
CA SER A 775 39.06 11.26 14.23
C SER A 775 39.96 10.83 15.40
N GLN A 776 41.24 10.59 15.13
CA GLN A 776 42.24 10.24 16.14
C GLN A 776 42.61 11.46 17.01
N LEU A 777 42.94 12.58 16.38
CA LEU A 777 43.42 13.80 17.05
C LEU A 777 42.37 14.44 17.98
N TRP A 778 41.09 14.29 17.66
CA TRP A 778 39.98 14.79 18.47
C TRP A 778 39.29 13.70 19.29
N ASN A 779 39.75 12.44 19.23
CA ASN A 779 39.09 11.28 19.84
C ASN A 779 37.58 11.27 19.56
N ARG A 780 37.25 11.36 18.28
CA ARG A 780 35.91 11.71 17.80
C ARG A 780 35.49 10.79 16.67
N GLU A 781 34.38 10.09 16.87
CA GLU A 781 33.75 9.34 15.79
C GLU A 781 33.18 10.31 14.73
N ILE A 782 33.55 10.11 13.48
CA ILE A 782 33.08 10.90 12.34
C ILE A 782 32.49 9.93 11.33
N ILE A 783 31.23 10.14 10.95
CA ILE A 783 30.50 9.30 10.02
C ILE A 783 30.21 10.13 8.78
N VAL A 784 30.80 9.73 7.65
CA VAL A 784 30.61 10.44 6.37
C VAL A 784 29.91 9.53 5.39
N ARG A 785 28.72 9.92 4.93
CA ARG A 785 28.06 9.29 3.78
C ARG A 785 28.44 10.02 2.51
N ASP A 786 28.99 9.29 1.56
CA ASP A 786 29.20 9.78 0.20
C ASP A 786 28.12 9.25 -0.76
N ARG A 787 28.27 9.49 -2.08
CA ARG A 787 27.30 9.02 -3.09
C ARG A 787 27.15 7.48 -3.11
N SER A 788 28.13 6.74 -2.62
CA SER A 788 28.22 5.27 -2.72
C SER A 788 27.99 4.53 -1.40
N ARG A 789 28.50 5.05 -0.28
CA ARG A 789 28.52 4.33 1.01
C ARG A 789 28.81 5.25 2.21
N PHE A 790 28.75 4.68 3.40
CA PHE A 790 29.24 5.30 4.63
C PHE A 790 30.68 4.92 4.91
N HIS A 791 31.40 5.89 5.48
CA HIS A 791 32.72 5.76 6.04
C HIS A 791 32.63 6.10 7.52
N HIS A 792 32.91 5.12 8.38
CA HIS A 792 32.94 5.31 9.83
C HIS A 792 34.39 5.48 10.28
N PHE A 793 34.76 6.71 10.61
CA PHE A 793 36.10 7.08 11.06
C PHE A 793 36.16 7.07 12.57
N ARG A 794 37.06 6.24 13.11
CA ARG A 794 37.26 6.10 14.55
C ARG A 794 38.71 5.73 14.82
N ASP A 795 39.33 6.42 15.78
CA ASP A 795 40.68 6.11 16.28
C ASP A 795 41.73 6.01 15.16
N GLY A 796 41.62 6.83 14.10
CA GLY A 796 42.56 6.82 12.97
C GLY A 796 42.27 5.77 11.90
N ALA A 797 41.27 4.92 12.08
CA ALA A 797 40.82 3.92 11.12
C ALA A 797 39.51 4.32 10.44
N CYS A 798 39.23 3.72 9.29
CA CYS A 798 37.94 3.83 8.61
C CYS A 798 37.34 2.44 8.41
N SER A 799 36.02 2.29 8.52
CA SER A 799 35.32 1.01 8.29
C SER A 799 35.64 0.37 6.93
N CYS A 800 36.04 1.16 5.92
CA CYS A 800 36.36 0.62 4.62
C CYS A 800 37.78 0.03 4.46
N ASN A 801 38.61 0.00 5.51
CA ASN A 801 39.98 -0.55 5.48
C ASN A 801 40.85 -0.03 4.33
N ASP A 802 40.70 1.27 4.05
CA ASP A 802 41.37 1.95 2.95
C ASP A 802 41.09 1.43 1.52
N PHE A 803 40.03 0.64 1.38
CA PHE A 803 39.56 0.11 0.10
C PHE A 803 38.36 0.92 -0.40
N TRP A 804 38.59 2.11 -0.98
CA TRP A 804 37.50 3.00 -1.43
C TRP A 804 37.41 3.27 -2.91
#